data_AF-A0A2A6EE25-F1
#
_entry.id   AF-A0A2A6EE25-F1
#
_cell.length_a   1.000
_cell.length_b   1.000
_cell.length_c   1.000
_cell.angle_alpha   90.00
_cell.angle_beta   90.00
_cell.angle_gamma   90.00
#
_symmetry.space_group_name_H-M   'P 1'
#
loop_
_entity.id
_entity.type
_entity.pdbx_description
1 polymer ?
#
loop_
_entity_poly.entity_id
_entity_poly.type
_entity_poly.pdbx_seq_one_letter_code
_entity_poly.pdbx_strand_id
1 'polypeptide(L)'
;MKQKRLFSMLLLAMVLSATEAFAQTVGTVFEYEGCEYRVSKKDLEHPENNEAVVLTVKGNGKVTIPTKVQTPDGMDKEWYTVTGIAPWVSTVADDVTEIEFSEGFKEISENSLRKPKTLQKIIIPASCEKVGKGCFLDCPALTSFEVKTGNMNYKTSDGSLLSSDGKKLVYVPAGKTGEYSVPNNVEEIMQSAFSNCKKMTKITIPASVTTISENGEYPSFNGSGTHFTVDGSNAKFCDKDGLLCNKSATKLLHVPFQYDKLSKPEDKLTIPTGITEVAQNAAISCYLKQLDLNGTKKIGDKAFHSCSALESVAIGKSVEKIGLGAFTNCPKVTEFKVDKDNVKYKADKGVIFTKVGDELLLYPSGKTGEYTVPENTIKIAEFAFSDVLELQKIKIAKTVTTISPSAFKGAKKLKEVDFQTPSQLKEIGDNAFQLTKLEKITIPSTVNKLGAASFADIETLKEAHFAAGSQLEELPSNLFQNAKELTKVVFDGTNKLKTIGSSVFFNCSKLETFRVPKTVTTIASGAFKGTQELKTVEFENGSVLERIGTGAFADCGITHITLPESIKLIQELAFDHCTNLTEIKLPKNLQNVEKGAFNFCENLLKFIVASGNTKYSTLDGMLCDINKEVLHVFPAGKANSKYTLVPYFKKVEAYCFYGSNKVTNITFPKTVTEIGTHAIALCNKLESLSFMGEDNVPTLNENIMYESGNKKNVTIYVRKKWYEAGANNETIKKYNNTFKEVHPSFVSSKGYDRGTEFFPTSTKNVGVISFYTGQERTSVIIDKQAKEDAVTTPDHIGKTFPEKTYEVSSILDFAYEKNTTVKAIVSLADMGYIGMNSFKGNSITDIYFVGNMPGKLGSVEFEQSSSYPFKEGQNIYVKQSKVDDYKTKWQIESHTLNITHKIPQETNKNGGTVCFPFDVKYPEGQGDKDIKPYVPVDYTYAYAASNPIVRAYSLDDYYVPAYVGALIRSKKTATVSSYCQMDEDQMHKEDKLTAVGYNKNAENRMVGAVEDVTIQNESGFQYYAFSKKYGKFVKINDGVTFPYFKAYFCLKNSSTSPAKGFSIVYDEEDVPAGIDGITDFGKDNDNAPYYNLNGVQVSKPTKGVYIHNGKKVIIK
;
A
#
# COMPACT_ATOMS: atom_id res chain seq x y z
N MET A 1 14.67 34.12 -16.10
CA MET A 1 14.85 33.87 -14.64
C MET A 1 13.56 33.51 -13.87
N LYS A 2 12.36 33.52 -14.49
CA LYS A 2 11.09 33.09 -13.84
C LYS A 2 10.66 31.63 -14.13
N GLN A 3 11.17 30.99 -15.19
CA GLN A 3 10.86 29.58 -15.50
C GLN A 3 11.59 28.54 -14.62
N LYS A 4 12.78 28.86 -14.07
CA LYS A 4 13.51 27.96 -13.16
C LYS A 4 12.90 27.86 -11.75
N ARG A 5 12.10 28.85 -11.32
CA ARG A 5 11.37 28.81 -10.03
C ARG A 5 10.06 28.03 -10.10
N LEU A 6 9.41 27.98 -11.26
CA LEU A 6 8.21 27.14 -11.45
C LEU A 6 8.57 25.65 -11.52
N PHE A 7 9.71 25.30 -12.12
CA PHE A 7 10.18 23.92 -12.20
C PHE A 7 10.71 23.38 -10.85
N SER A 8 11.29 24.23 -9.98
CA SER A 8 11.67 23.80 -8.63
C SER A 8 10.49 23.75 -7.66
N MET A 9 9.41 24.52 -7.88
CA MET A 9 8.17 24.41 -7.11
C MET A 9 7.30 23.24 -7.56
N LEU A 10 7.32 22.84 -8.85
CA LEU A 10 6.67 21.60 -9.29
C LEU A 10 7.40 20.35 -8.77
N LEU A 11 8.73 20.38 -8.66
CA LEU A 11 9.48 19.27 -8.05
C LEU A 11 9.23 19.16 -6.54
N LEU A 12 9.09 20.29 -5.83
CA LEU A 12 8.79 20.28 -4.40
C LEU A 12 7.32 19.90 -4.13
N ALA A 13 6.40 20.23 -5.04
CA ALA A 13 5.00 19.79 -4.96
C ALA A 13 4.82 18.29 -5.27
N MET A 14 5.66 17.70 -6.13
CA MET A 14 5.68 16.24 -6.36
C MET A 14 6.31 15.45 -5.20
N VAL A 15 7.12 16.10 -4.34
CA VAL A 15 7.65 15.49 -3.10
C VAL A 15 6.68 15.70 -1.91
N LEU A 16 5.75 16.66 -1.99
CA LEU A 16 4.78 16.97 -0.93
C LEU A 16 3.35 16.48 -1.21
N SER A 17 3.09 15.80 -2.33
CA SER A 17 1.75 15.25 -2.65
C SER A 17 1.55 13.77 -2.29
N ALA A 18 2.52 13.14 -1.62
CA ALA A 18 2.37 11.78 -1.10
C ALA A 18 1.99 11.81 0.39
N THR A 19 0.76 12.22 0.70
CA THR A 19 0.13 11.83 1.97
C THR A 19 -0.40 10.40 1.80
N GLU A 20 0.50 9.44 1.69
CA GLU A 20 0.18 8.02 1.71
C GLU A 20 0.69 7.43 3.03
N ALA A 21 -0.15 6.57 3.62
CA ALA A 21 0.14 6.00 4.92
C ALA A 21 1.39 5.13 4.85
N PHE A 22 2.53 5.52 5.44
CA PHE A 22 3.71 4.66 5.49
C PHE A 22 3.62 3.70 6.71
N ALA A 23 3.52 2.38 6.55
CA ALA A 23 3.98 1.50 7.63
C ALA A 23 5.49 1.56 7.79
N GLN A 24 5.92 1.59 9.05
CA GLN A 24 7.30 1.84 9.36
C GLN A 24 8.09 0.54 9.43
N THR A 25 9.21 0.49 8.73
CA THR A 25 10.22 -0.55 8.92
C THR A 25 11.34 0.01 9.80
N VAL A 26 12.21 -0.84 10.34
CA VAL A 26 13.40 -0.37 11.05
C VAL A 26 14.20 0.58 10.15
N GLY A 27 14.50 1.77 10.66
CA GLY A 27 15.18 2.84 9.94
C GLY A 27 14.27 3.88 9.31
N THR A 28 12.94 3.72 9.30
CA THR A 28 12.03 4.78 8.84
C THR A 28 12.10 5.99 9.77
N VAL A 29 12.06 7.19 9.19
CA VAL A 29 12.20 8.48 9.89
C VAL A 29 10.88 9.22 9.85
N PHE A 30 10.45 9.76 11.00
CA PHE A 30 9.22 10.52 11.13
C PHE A 30 9.39 11.72 12.07
N GLU A 31 8.51 12.72 11.98
CA GLU A 31 8.53 13.91 12.83
C GLU A 31 7.43 13.84 13.91
N TYR A 32 7.74 14.24 15.14
CA TYR A 32 6.79 14.38 16.25
C TYR A 32 7.20 15.57 17.14
N GLU A 33 6.26 16.47 17.44
CA GLU A 33 6.49 17.69 18.23
C GLU A 33 7.72 18.51 17.77
N GLY A 34 7.93 18.59 16.45
CA GLY A 34 9.04 19.34 15.85
C GLY A 34 10.40 18.66 15.93
N CYS A 35 10.51 17.45 16.49
CA CYS A 35 11.73 16.64 16.45
C CYS A 35 11.58 15.50 15.45
N GLU A 36 12.67 15.07 14.81
CA GLU A 36 12.70 13.87 13.98
C GLU A 36 13.16 12.67 14.80
N TYR A 37 12.51 11.53 14.58
CA TYR A 37 12.79 10.26 15.20
C TYR A 37 13.00 9.21 14.13
N ARG A 38 13.77 8.17 14.47
CA ARG A 38 14.00 7.03 13.60
C ARG A 38 13.57 5.76 14.32
N VAL A 39 12.73 4.94 13.69
CA VAL A 39 12.34 3.63 14.21
C VAL A 39 13.59 2.76 14.37
N SER A 40 13.90 2.36 15.60
CA SER A 40 15.02 1.49 15.94
C SER A 40 14.60 0.03 16.09
N LYS A 41 13.32 -0.21 16.39
CA LYS A 41 12.73 -1.55 16.50
C LYS A 41 11.25 -1.50 16.09
N LYS A 42 10.85 -2.47 15.28
CA LYS A 42 9.46 -2.68 14.84
C LYS A 42 9.06 -4.12 15.13
N ASP A 43 8.02 -4.31 15.94
CA ASP A 43 7.43 -5.61 16.26
C ASP A 43 5.95 -5.57 15.88
N LEU A 44 5.57 -6.33 14.84
CA LEU A 44 4.20 -6.33 14.34
C LEU A 44 3.24 -7.07 15.28
N GLU A 45 3.74 -8.01 16.09
CA GLU A 45 2.90 -8.80 17.01
C GLU A 45 2.70 -8.10 18.35
N HIS A 46 3.70 -7.32 18.78
CA HIS A 46 3.71 -6.58 20.05
C HIS A 46 4.10 -5.11 19.84
N PRO A 47 3.23 -4.26 19.25
CA PRO A 47 3.53 -2.85 18.96
C PRO A 47 3.94 -2.03 20.20
N GLU A 48 3.57 -2.45 21.41
CA GLU A 48 4.03 -1.83 22.66
C GLU A 48 5.54 -1.94 22.88
N ASN A 49 6.20 -2.87 22.18
CA ASN A 49 7.64 -3.10 22.20
C ASN A 49 8.39 -2.33 21.10
N ASN A 50 7.69 -1.47 20.35
CA ASN A 50 8.29 -0.61 19.35
C ASN A 50 9.17 0.47 20.00
N GLU A 51 10.30 0.73 19.36
CA GLU A 51 11.29 1.67 19.86
C GLU A 51 11.70 2.66 18.76
N ALA A 52 11.92 3.90 19.17
CA ALA A 52 12.49 4.93 18.33
C ALA A 52 13.64 5.63 19.05
N VAL A 53 14.55 6.20 18.25
CA VAL A 53 15.64 7.05 18.74
C VAL A 53 15.52 8.43 18.14
N VAL A 54 15.90 9.47 18.89
CA VAL A 54 15.90 10.85 18.41
C VAL A 54 16.92 11.00 17.29
N LEU A 55 16.51 11.46 16.11
CA LEU A 55 17.40 11.77 14.99
C LEU A 55 17.74 13.25 14.93
N THR A 56 16.75 14.14 15.03
CA THR A 56 16.99 15.58 15.00
C THR A 56 16.18 16.28 16.07
N VAL A 57 16.83 17.04 16.94
CA VAL A 57 16.16 17.93 17.88
C VAL A 57 15.91 19.26 17.17
N LYS A 58 14.66 19.59 16.83
CA LYS A 58 14.28 20.92 16.34
C LYS A 58 13.33 21.60 17.32
N GLY A 59 13.13 22.90 17.13
CA GLY A 59 12.36 23.77 18.02
C GLY A 59 13.09 25.09 18.27
N ASN A 60 12.50 25.94 19.11
CA ASN A 60 13.07 27.21 19.52
C ASN A 60 13.14 27.27 21.04
N GLY A 61 14.30 27.68 21.58
CA GLY A 61 14.53 27.79 23.01
C GLY A 61 14.66 26.43 23.68
N LYS A 62 13.86 26.19 24.72
CA LYS A 62 13.85 24.92 25.47
C LYS A 62 13.00 23.87 24.77
N VAL A 63 13.59 22.72 24.46
CA VAL A 63 12.92 21.56 23.87
C VAL A 63 12.91 20.41 24.88
N THR A 64 11.73 19.82 25.09
CA THR A 64 11.58 18.62 25.93
C THR A 64 11.41 17.40 25.03
N ILE A 65 12.28 16.40 25.19
CA ILE A 65 12.16 15.12 24.47
C ILE A 65 11.19 14.22 25.24
N PRO A 66 10.06 13.79 24.65
CA PRO A 66 9.06 12.96 25.31
C PRO A 66 9.53 11.49 25.44
N THR A 67 8.93 10.77 26.40
CA THR A 67 9.21 9.34 26.64
C THR A 67 8.63 8.43 25.57
N LYS A 68 7.53 8.86 24.94
CA LYS A 68 6.87 8.15 23.84
C LYS A 68 6.56 9.14 22.73
N VAL A 69 6.67 8.66 21.50
CA VAL A 69 6.35 9.42 20.28
C VAL A 69 5.44 8.60 19.41
N GLN A 70 4.61 9.26 18.63
CA GLN A 70 3.70 8.61 17.69
C GLN A 70 4.13 9.00 16.27
N THR A 71 4.08 8.06 15.34
CA THR A 71 4.24 8.44 13.92
C THR A 71 3.06 9.33 13.48
N PRO A 72 3.28 10.29 12.57
CA PRO A 72 2.26 11.26 12.14
C PRO A 72 1.09 10.64 11.35
N ASP A 73 0.07 11.46 11.07
CA ASP A 73 -1.03 11.12 10.15
C ASP A 73 -0.48 10.69 8.78
N GLY A 74 -0.97 9.58 8.25
CA GLY A 74 -0.35 8.97 7.07
C GLY A 74 0.90 8.14 7.41
N MET A 75 0.93 7.52 8.58
CA MET A 75 1.80 6.39 8.90
C MET A 75 1.01 5.35 9.71
N ASP A 76 1.67 4.39 10.36
CA ASP A 76 1.01 3.37 11.18
C ASP A 76 0.41 3.90 12.50
N LYS A 77 0.68 5.15 12.87
CA LYS A 77 0.24 5.80 14.13
C LYS A 77 0.60 5.01 15.39
N GLU A 78 1.61 4.16 15.33
CA GLU A 78 2.01 3.39 16.50
C GLU A 78 2.81 4.26 17.47
N TRP A 79 2.73 3.92 18.76
CA TRP A 79 3.54 4.56 19.79
C TRP A 79 4.89 3.86 19.90
N TYR A 80 5.96 4.64 19.84
CA TYR A 80 7.33 4.18 19.99
C TYR A 80 7.87 4.71 21.31
N THR A 81 8.46 3.83 22.11
CA THR A 81 9.21 4.25 23.29
C THR A 81 10.52 4.90 22.82
N VAL A 82 10.78 6.13 23.28
CA VAL A 82 12.03 6.83 22.96
C VAL A 82 13.11 6.32 23.91
N THR A 83 13.95 5.41 23.43
CA THR A 83 14.94 4.73 24.27
C THR A 83 16.29 5.44 24.31
N GLY A 84 16.57 6.30 23.33
CA GLY A 84 17.83 7.05 23.25
C GLY A 84 17.89 8.04 22.09
N ILE A 85 19.11 8.44 21.74
CA ILE A 85 19.40 9.29 20.58
C ILE A 85 20.17 8.48 19.52
N ALA A 86 19.91 8.75 18.24
CA ALA A 86 20.63 8.12 17.14
C ALA A 86 22.13 8.46 17.20
N PRO A 87 23.03 7.47 17.41
CA PRO A 87 24.45 7.74 17.52
C PRO A 87 25.00 8.25 16.17
N TRP A 88 25.99 9.16 16.22
CA TRP A 88 26.71 9.76 15.09
C TRP A 88 25.91 10.66 14.14
N VAL A 89 24.66 10.32 13.85
CA VAL A 89 23.82 11.00 12.85
C VAL A 89 22.89 12.04 13.47
N SER A 90 22.78 12.11 14.80
CA SER A 90 21.84 13.04 15.42
C SER A 90 22.25 14.50 15.22
N THR A 91 21.28 15.38 14.97
CA THR A 91 21.52 16.82 14.86
C THR A 91 20.63 17.64 15.81
N VAL A 92 21.02 18.89 16.06
CA VAL A 92 20.28 19.84 16.89
C VAL A 92 20.16 21.14 16.11
N ALA A 93 18.95 21.69 16.00
CA ALA A 93 18.69 22.93 15.29
C ALA A 93 19.32 24.13 16.01
N ASP A 94 19.76 25.13 15.23
CA ASP A 94 20.47 26.32 15.74
C ASP A 94 19.60 27.23 16.62
N ASP A 95 18.29 27.04 16.72
CA ASP A 95 17.43 27.84 17.61
C ASP A 95 17.21 27.18 18.99
N VAL A 96 17.70 25.95 19.20
CA VAL A 96 17.54 25.21 20.46
C VAL A 96 18.60 25.66 21.48
N THR A 97 18.15 26.22 22.61
CA THR A 97 19.02 26.69 23.70
C THR A 97 19.07 25.75 24.89
N GLU A 98 18.07 24.90 25.09
CA GLU A 98 18.02 23.94 26.20
C GLU A 98 17.37 22.64 25.75
N ILE A 99 17.92 21.50 26.18
CA ILE A 99 17.31 20.17 25.97
C ILE A 99 17.02 19.54 27.32
N GLU A 100 15.77 19.13 27.53
CA GLU A 100 15.33 18.34 28.68
C GLU A 100 14.86 16.96 28.21
N PHE A 101 15.39 15.88 28.78
CA PHE A 101 14.87 14.54 28.52
C PHE A 101 13.82 14.16 29.57
N SER A 102 12.72 13.56 29.13
CA SER A 102 11.65 13.07 30.01
C SER A 102 12.03 11.77 30.73
N GLU A 103 11.31 11.45 31.80
CA GLU A 103 11.53 10.20 32.53
C GLU A 103 11.22 8.96 31.69
N GLY A 104 12.03 7.91 31.79
CA GLY A 104 12.00 6.71 30.93
C GLY A 104 13.09 6.71 29.85
N PHE A 105 13.74 7.85 29.61
CA PHE A 105 14.88 7.97 28.70
C PHE A 105 16.15 7.39 29.34
N LYS A 106 16.72 6.32 28.74
CA LYS A 106 17.80 5.55 29.36
C LYS A 106 19.19 6.02 28.99
N GLU A 107 19.44 6.35 27.72
CA GLU A 107 20.79 6.59 27.21
C GLU A 107 20.89 7.80 26.27
N ILE A 108 21.79 8.73 26.60
CA ILE A 108 22.29 9.72 25.64
C ILE A 108 23.43 9.06 24.87
N SER A 109 23.12 8.48 23.71
CA SER A 109 24.03 7.59 22.99
C SER A 109 25.32 8.29 22.53
N GLU A 110 26.39 7.51 22.39
CA GLU A 110 27.71 8.03 22.01
C GLU A 110 27.66 8.85 20.71
N ASN A 111 28.48 9.89 20.63
CA ASN A 111 28.57 10.79 19.48
C ASN A 111 27.28 11.53 19.11
N SER A 112 26.36 11.71 20.05
CA SER A 112 25.13 12.45 19.83
C SER A 112 25.21 13.94 20.24
N LEU A 113 24.25 14.73 19.75
CA LEU A 113 24.05 16.14 20.12
C LEU A 113 25.31 17.02 19.97
N ARG A 114 26.00 16.88 18.83
CA ARG A 114 27.26 17.56 18.53
C ARG A 114 27.05 18.80 17.67
N LYS A 115 27.93 19.79 17.83
CA LYS A 115 28.01 21.04 17.04
C LYS A 115 26.89 22.09 17.16
N PRO A 116 25.86 22.01 18.04
CA PRO A 116 24.92 23.13 18.17
C PRO A 116 25.63 24.39 18.66
N LYS A 117 25.40 25.51 17.98
CA LYS A 117 26.03 26.79 18.31
C LYS A 117 25.36 27.53 19.46
N THR A 118 24.12 27.18 19.77
CA THR A 118 23.22 27.94 20.66
C THR A 118 22.77 27.16 21.88
N LEU A 119 22.97 25.84 21.91
CA LEU A 119 22.65 24.98 23.04
C LEU A 119 23.47 25.38 24.27
N GLN A 120 22.78 25.87 25.31
CA GLN A 120 23.34 26.42 26.54
C GLN A 120 23.22 25.48 27.73
N LYS A 121 22.20 24.63 27.76
CA LYS A 121 21.88 23.78 28.92
C LYS A 121 21.32 22.42 28.53
N ILE A 122 21.67 21.39 29.31
CA ILE A 122 21.13 20.03 29.17
C ILE A 122 20.63 19.55 30.54
N ILE A 123 19.37 19.11 30.60
CA ILE A 123 18.74 18.55 31.80
C ILE A 123 18.63 17.03 31.64
N ILE A 124 19.28 16.30 32.56
CA ILE A 124 19.32 14.83 32.58
C ILE A 124 18.28 14.31 33.58
N PRO A 125 17.39 13.38 33.18
CA PRO A 125 16.33 12.83 34.02
C PRO A 125 16.85 11.83 35.06
N ALA A 126 16.02 11.50 36.06
CA ALA A 126 16.37 10.52 37.09
C ALA A 126 16.63 9.12 36.50
N SER A 127 15.86 8.76 35.48
CA SER A 127 15.95 7.49 34.73
C SER A 127 17.15 7.35 33.80
N CYS A 128 17.95 8.40 33.57
CA CYS A 128 19.11 8.28 32.68
C CYS A 128 20.20 7.43 33.34
N GLU A 129 20.50 6.30 32.69
CA GLU A 129 21.49 5.32 33.13
C GLU A 129 22.88 5.62 32.57
N LYS A 130 22.95 6.20 31.36
CA LYS A 130 24.22 6.39 30.65
C LYS A 130 24.24 7.67 29.80
N VAL A 131 25.32 8.44 29.97
CA VAL A 131 25.76 9.48 29.04
C VAL A 131 26.97 8.96 28.27
N GLY A 132 26.82 8.82 26.95
CA GLY A 132 27.83 8.30 26.05
C GLY A 132 29.05 9.23 25.91
N LYS A 133 30.15 8.63 25.44
CA LYS A 133 31.39 9.35 25.09
C LYS A 133 31.19 10.11 23.78
N GLY A 134 31.92 11.20 23.56
CA GLY A 134 31.81 12.01 22.35
C GLY A 134 30.48 12.76 22.20
N CYS A 135 29.61 12.73 23.21
CA CYS A 135 28.44 13.60 23.28
C CYS A 135 28.88 15.06 23.46
N PHE A 136 28.05 15.99 23.00
CA PHE A 136 28.23 17.44 23.21
C PHE A 136 29.55 18.03 22.68
N LEU A 137 30.19 17.34 21.72
CA LEU A 137 31.38 17.85 21.06
C LEU A 137 31.05 19.11 20.25
N ASP A 138 31.93 20.11 20.33
CA ASP A 138 31.80 21.38 19.59
C ASP A 138 30.51 22.17 19.93
N CYS A 139 30.08 22.16 21.20
CA CYS A 139 28.94 22.96 21.68
C CYS A 139 29.43 24.26 22.38
N PRO A 140 29.85 25.32 21.64
CA PRO A 140 30.55 26.48 22.22
C PRO A 140 29.69 27.39 23.12
N ALA A 141 28.37 27.20 23.11
CA ALA A 141 27.43 27.90 23.98
C ALA A 141 27.03 27.11 25.23
N LEU A 142 27.35 25.82 25.31
CA LEU A 142 26.93 24.97 26.42
C LEU A 142 27.67 25.41 27.68
N THR A 143 26.94 25.90 28.69
CA THR A 143 27.50 26.46 29.93
C THR A 143 27.18 25.63 31.16
N SER A 144 26.12 24.81 31.13
CA SER A 144 25.70 24.03 32.30
C SER A 144 24.98 22.71 31.97
N PHE A 145 25.16 21.74 32.87
CA PHE A 145 24.31 20.57 33.01
C PHE A 145 23.44 20.72 34.27
N GLU A 146 22.25 20.12 34.23
CA GLU A 146 21.39 19.89 35.40
C GLU A 146 21.03 18.39 35.44
N VAL A 147 20.97 17.82 36.65
CA VAL A 147 20.56 16.43 36.85
C VAL A 147 19.38 16.43 37.82
N LYS A 148 18.26 15.82 37.41
CA LYS A 148 17.05 15.75 38.23
C LYS A 148 17.27 14.90 39.48
N THR A 149 16.60 15.28 40.56
CA THR A 149 16.63 14.56 41.85
C THR A 149 16.25 13.09 41.66
N GLY A 150 17.04 12.19 42.23
CA GLY A 150 16.83 10.74 42.14
C GLY A 150 17.66 10.03 41.06
N ASN A 151 18.44 10.75 40.24
CA ASN A 151 19.41 10.09 39.37
C ASN A 151 20.49 9.39 40.20
N MET A 152 20.66 8.08 39.98
CA MET A 152 21.59 7.24 40.75
C MET A 152 23.03 7.27 40.20
N ASN A 153 23.25 7.81 39.01
CA ASN A 153 24.51 7.72 38.26
C ASN A 153 25.25 9.04 38.13
N TYR A 154 24.55 10.17 38.15
CA TYR A 154 25.11 11.49 37.85
C TYR A 154 24.69 12.56 38.87
N LYS A 155 25.52 13.59 39.00
CA LYS A 155 25.20 14.85 39.69
C LYS A 155 25.94 16.01 39.01
N THR A 156 25.65 17.24 39.41
CA THR A 156 26.32 18.41 38.88
C THR A 156 27.12 19.14 39.96
N SER A 157 28.23 19.76 39.56
CA SER A 157 29.04 20.64 40.40
C SER A 157 29.57 21.78 39.53
N ASP A 158 29.31 23.03 39.93
CA ASP A 158 29.63 24.22 39.12
C ASP A 158 29.02 24.14 37.69
N GLY A 159 27.91 23.44 37.48
CA GLY A 159 27.34 23.21 36.14
C GLY A 159 28.12 22.22 35.26
N SER A 160 29.20 21.60 35.77
CA SER A 160 29.83 20.42 35.15
C SER A 160 29.13 19.14 35.60
N LEU A 161 29.15 18.10 34.77
CA LEU A 161 28.55 16.79 35.04
C LEU A 161 29.57 15.84 35.67
N LEU A 162 29.21 15.25 36.82
CA LEU A 162 30.02 14.29 37.57
C LEU A 162 29.24 12.99 37.77
N SER A 163 29.94 11.90 38.11
CA SER A 163 29.31 10.71 38.66
C SER A 163 28.60 11.02 39.99
N SER A 164 27.61 10.23 40.36
CA SER A 164 26.81 10.43 41.59
C SER A 164 27.67 10.47 42.86
N ASP A 165 28.73 9.66 42.95
CA ASP A 165 29.73 9.71 44.04
C ASP A 165 30.64 10.96 43.96
N GLY A 166 30.73 11.61 42.80
CA GLY A 166 31.58 12.78 42.54
C GLY A 166 33.04 12.45 42.23
N LYS A 167 33.40 11.17 42.14
CA LYS A 167 34.78 10.73 41.89
C LYS A 167 35.18 10.84 40.43
N LYS A 168 34.22 10.93 39.50
CA LYS A 168 34.48 11.02 38.07
C LYS A 168 33.93 12.32 37.50
N LEU A 169 34.79 13.07 36.79
CA LEU A 169 34.37 14.22 36.00
C LEU A 169 33.97 13.74 34.61
N VAL A 170 32.65 13.76 34.33
CA VAL A 170 32.06 13.20 33.12
C VAL A 170 32.12 14.21 31.97
N TYR A 171 31.66 15.45 32.20
CA TYR A 171 31.66 16.51 31.20
C TYR A 171 31.81 17.90 31.80
N VAL A 172 32.60 18.73 31.12
CA VAL A 172 32.74 20.16 31.36
C VAL A 172 32.16 20.91 30.17
N PRO A 173 31.22 21.85 30.39
CA PRO A 173 30.61 22.62 29.30
C PRO A 173 31.64 23.47 28.53
N ALA A 174 31.69 23.31 27.20
CA ALA A 174 32.68 23.98 26.34
C ALA A 174 32.53 25.51 26.26
N GLY A 175 31.37 26.04 26.64
CA GLY A 175 31.08 27.46 26.71
C GLY A 175 31.63 28.16 27.95
N LYS A 176 32.14 27.43 28.94
CA LYS A 176 32.80 28.01 30.12
C LYS A 176 34.05 28.79 29.73
N THR A 177 34.31 29.88 30.45
CA THR A 177 35.42 30.81 30.21
C THR A 177 36.27 30.97 31.47
N GLY A 178 37.48 31.54 31.32
CA GLY A 178 38.37 31.81 32.45
C GLY A 178 39.09 30.58 32.99
N GLU A 179 39.46 30.62 34.28
CA GLU A 179 40.18 29.54 34.94
C GLU A 179 39.21 28.46 35.44
N TYR A 180 39.54 27.19 35.22
CA TYR A 180 38.78 26.06 35.72
C TYR A 180 39.66 25.16 36.58
N SER A 181 39.24 24.93 37.82
CA SER A 181 39.90 23.97 38.72
C SER A 181 39.03 22.72 38.83
N VAL A 182 39.59 21.55 38.50
CA VAL A 182 38.88 20.28 38.69
C VAL A 182 38.59 20.09 40.19
N PRO A 183 37.37 19.70 40.60
CA PRO A 183 37.02 19.56 42.01
C PRO A 183 37.93 18.59 42.77
N ASN A 184 38.29 18.92 44.01
CA ASN A 184 39.27 18.18 44.81
C ASN A 184 38.86 16.74 45.17
N ASN A 185 37.61 16.33 44.98
CA ASN A 185 37.13 14.96 45.21
C ASN A 185 37.14 14.10 43.93
N VAL A 186 37.51 14.65 42.76
CA VAL A 186 37.57 13.92 41.50
C VAL A 186 38.87 13.10 41.44
N GLU A 187 38.74 11.81 41.21
CA GLU A 187 39.84 10.85 41.05
C GLU A 187 40.12 10.55 39.56
N GLU A 188 39.09 10.64 38.71
CA GLU A 188 39.16 10.33 37.27
C GLU A 188 38.56 11.47 36.42
N ILE A 189 39.33 11.95 35.44
CA ILE A 189 38.81 12.78 34.35
C ILE A 189 38.45 11.83 33.20
N MET A 190 37.15 11.72 32.91
CA MET A 190 36.65 10.77 31.92
C MET A 190 37.00 11.19 30.48
N GLN A 191 36.84 10.27 29.53
CA GLN A 191 36.88 10.55 28.10
C GLN A 191 35.88 11.65 27.72
N SER A 192 36.27 12.55 26.82
CA SER A 192 35.49 13.73 26.38
C SER A 192 35.24 14.82 27.44
N ALA A 193 35.69 14.67 28.69
CA ALA A 193 35.34 15.59 29.77
C ALA A 193 35.62 17.07 29.44
N PHE A 194 36.79 17.36 28.87
CA PHE A 194 37.17 18.68 28.37
C PHE A 194 37.26 18.67 26.84
N SER A 195 36.11 18.55 26.19
CA SER A 195 36.04 18.63 24.74
C SER A 195 35.76 20.05 24.27
N ASN A 196 36.65 20.59 23.44
CA ASN A 196 36.56 21.92 22.84
C ASN A 196 36.34 23.07 23.84
N CYS A 197 36.89 22.97 25.05
CA CYS A 197 36.88 24.03 26.06
C CYS A 197 37.87 25.16 25.70
N LYS A 198 37.73 25.72 24.50
CA LYS A 198 38.66 26.64 23.84
C LYS A 198 38.73 28.03 24.48
N LYS A 199 37.72 28.40 25.29
CA LYS A 199 37.61 29.71 25.94
C LYS A 199 38.22 29.74 27.35
N MET A 200 38.66 28.60 27.86
CA MET A 200 39.32 28.52 29.17
C MET A 200 40.76 29.04 29.08
N THR A 201 41.17 29.84 30.05
CA THR A 201 42.52 30.43 30.11
C THR A 201 43.50 29.60 30.94
N LYS A 202 43.01 28.71 31.81
CA LYS A 202 43.84 27.80 32.62
C LYS A 202 43.01 26.61 33.10
N ILE A 203 43.60 25.42 33.09
CA ILE A 203 43.01 24.22 33.69
C ILE A 203 43.93 23.69 34.80
N THR A 204 43.42 23.63 36.02
CA THR A 204 44.16 23.15 37.20
C THR A 204 43.77 21.71 37.54
N ILE A 205 44.77 20.82 37.64
CA ILE A 205 44.61 19.41 38.03
C ILE A 205 44.96 19.26 39.53
N PRO A 206 44.03 18.86 40.40
CA PRO A 206 44.25 18.75 41.85
C PRO A 206 45.03 17.48 42.22
N ALA A 207 45.43 17.38 43.48
CA ALA A 207 46.18 16.23 44.00
C ALA A 207 45.44 14.88 43.89
N SER A 208 44.10 14.91 43.93
CA SER A 208 43.22 13.72 43.92
C SER A 208 43.10 13.03 42.57
N VAL A 209 43.35 13.72 41.46
CA VAL A 209 43.23 13.11 40.13
C VAL A 209 44.37 12.13 39.90
N THR A 210 44.02 10.85 39.78
CA THR A 210 44.97 9.76 39.50
C THR A 210 44.85 9.22 38.08
N THR A 211 43.74 9.50 37.40
CA THR A 211 43.42 8.94 36.09
C THR A 211 42.98 10.02 35.11
N ILE A 212 43.65 10.07 33.95
CA ILE A 212 43.29 10.90 32.80
C ILE A 212 43.25 9.99 31.58
N SER A 213 42.13 10.01 30.85
CA SER A 213 41.93 9.14 29.70
C SER A 213 42.61 9.71 28.45
N GLU A 214 43.79 9.19 28.13
CA GLU A 214 44.55 9.52 26.90
C GLU A 214 44.22 8.57 25.73
N ASN A 215 43.87 7.33 26.04
CA ASN A 215 43.70 6.25 25.06
C ASN A 215 42.22 6.11 24.67
N GLY A 216 41.93 6.14 23.37
CA GLY A 216 40.58 6.04 22.81
C GLY A 216 40.30 7.08 21.74
N GLU A 217 39.13 7.00 21.10
CA GLU A 217 38.71 7.98 20.08
C GLU A 217 38.47 9.37 20.66
N TYR A 218 38.07 9.45 21.94
CA TYR A 218 37.82 10.69 22.65
C TYR A 218 38.71 10.80 23.89
N PRO A 219 39.82 11.56 23.84
CA PRO A 219 40.62 11.81 25.04
C PRO A 219 39.85 12.68 26.05
N SER A 220 40.33 12.71 27.29
CA SER A 220 39.84 13.62 28.33
C SER A 220 39.93 15.08 27.93
N PHE A 221 40.96 15.44 27.17
CA PHE A 221 41.18 16.78 26.67
C PHE A 221 41.27 16.77 25.14
N ASN A 222 40.49 17.62 24.49
CA ASN A 222 40.55 17.85 23.04
C ASN A 222 40.32 19.34 22.78
N GLY A 223 41.33 20.06 22.26
CA GLY A 223 41.19 21.49 21.99
C GLY A 223 40.76 22.30 23.23
N SER A 224 41.47 22.13 24.35
CA SER A 224 41.07 22.70 25.65
C SER A 224 42.17 23.54 26.29
N GLY A 225 41.77 24.70 26.84
CA GLY A 225 42.63 25.60 27.60
C GLY A 225 43.72 26.30 26.78
N THR A 226 44.41 27.26 27.41
CA THR A 226 45.65 27.83 26.89
C THR A 226 46.89 27.33 27.66
N HIS A 227 46.75 26.89 28.92
CA HIS A 227 47.83 26.34 29.75
C HIS A 227 47.27 25.36 30.80
N PHE A 228 48.07 24.37 31.22
CA PHE A 228 47.78 23.49 32.36
C PHE A 228 48.64 23.84 33.60
N THR A 229 48.09 23.58 34.79
CA THR A 229 48.82 23.57 36.06
C THR A 229 48.44 22.33 36.84
N VAL A 230 49.41 21.66 37.46
CA VAL A 230 49.17 20.49 38.30
C VAL A 230 49.59 20.80 39.73
N ASP A 231 48.76 20.43 40.71
CA ASP A 231 49.12 20.51 42.12
C ASP A 231 50.44 19.77 42.39
N GLY A 232 51.39 20.42 43.07
CA GLY A 232 52.72 19.85 43.32
C GLY A 232 52.69 18.51 44.07
N SER A 233 51.64 18.27 44.87
CA SER A 233 51.41 17.03 45.61
C SER A 233 50.74 15.92 44.79
N ASN A 234 50.31 16.17 43.54
CA ASN A 234 49.75 15.14 42.67
C ASN A 234 50.77 14.01 42.42
N ALA A 235 50.35 12.76 42.64
CA ALA A 235 51.24 11.60 42.58
C ALA A 235 51.46 11.05 41.15
N LYS A 236 50.67 11.46 40.16
CA LYS A 236 50.62 10.86 38.82
C LYS A 236 50.99 11.81 37.68
N PHE A 237 50.78 13.10 37.86
CA PHE A 237 50.95 14.10 36.82
C PHE A 237 51.84 15.26 37.28
N CYS A 238 52.36 16.01 36.33
CA CYS A 238 53.00 17.31 36.53
C CYS A 238 52.75 18.19 35.30
N ASP A 239 52.97 19.49 35.39
CA ASP A 239 53.08 20.36 34.23
C ASP A 239 54.54 20.78 33.97
N LYS A 240 54.86 21.03 32.70
CA LYS A 240 56.15 21.56 32.26
C LYS A 240 55.90 22.60 31.17
N ASP A 241 56.22 23.86 31.45
CA ASP A 241 55.99 25.00 30.54
C ASP A 241 54.53 25.10 30.06
N GLY A 242 53.57 24.77 30.94
CA GLY A 242 52.13 24.77 30.64
C GLY A 242 51.62 23.54 29.90
N LEU A 243 52.48 22.54 29.62
CA LEU A 243 52.12 21.24 29.03
C LEU A 243 51.83 20.20 30.12
N LEU A 244 50.82 19.37 29.92
CA LEU A 244 50.48 18.30 30.88
C LEU A 244 51.31 17.04 30.62
N CYS A 245 52.01 16.56 31.64
CA CYS A 245 52.93 15.41 31.56
C CYS A 245 52.64 14.38 32.66
N ASN A 246 53.18 13.17 32.50
CA ASN A 246 53.25 12.21 33.59
C ASN A 246 54.23 12.70 34.68
N LYS A 247 54.12 12.18 35.92
CA LYS A 247 54.90 12.67 37.07
C LYS A 247 56.43 12.72 36.85
N SER A 248 56.98 11.79 36.07
CA SER A 248 58.41 11.71 35.76
C SER A 248 58.84 12.63 34.60
N ALA A 249 57.92 13.37 33.98
CA ALA A 249 58.15 14.21 32.80
C ALA A 249 58.83 13.47 31.62
N THR A 250 58.51 12.19 31.44
CA THR A 250 59.01 11.35 30.34
C THR A 250 57.99 11.14 29.22
N LYS A 251 56.70 11.42 29.49
CA LYS A 251 55.58 11.29 28.57
C LYS A 251 54.74 12.57 28.56
N LEU A 252 54.55 13.14 27.38
CA LEU A 252 53.65 14.28 27.14
C LEU A 252 52.23 13.76 26.97
N LEU A 253 51.32 14.19 27.84
CA LEU A 253 49.93 13.74 27.87
C LEU A 253 49.01 14.69 27.10
N HIS A 254 49.19 16.01 27.25
CA HIS A 254 48.36 16.97 26.53
C HIS A 254 49.07 18.30 26.24
N VAL A 255 48.74 18.88 25.07
CA VAL A 255 49.13 20.21 24.61
C VAL A 255 47.89 21.11 24.64
N PRO A 256 47.97 22.33 25.20
CA PRO A 256 46.86 23.27 25.18
C PRO A 256 46.45 23.70 23.76
N PHE A 257 45.18 24.07 23.58
CA PHE A 257 44.63 24.46 22.26
C PHE A 257 45.34 25.65 21.62
N GLN A 258 45.57 26.73 22.36
CA GLN A 258 46.28 27.94 21.89
C GLN A 258 47.70 27.97 22.42
N TYR A 259 48.51 26.97 22.01
CA TYR A 259 49.93 26.91 22.37
C TYR A 259 50.69 28.19 21.94
N ASP A 260 50.28 28.81 20.83
CA ASP A 260 50.82 30.09 20.35
C ASP A 260 50.60 31.28 21.30
N LYS A 261 49.73 31.14 22.30
CA LYS A 261 49.44 32.17 23.31
C LYS A 261 50.01 31.83 24.68
N LEU A 262 50.97 30.91 24.76
CA LEU A 262 51.69 30.67 25.99
C LEU A 262 52.44 31.94 26.45
N SER A 263 52.73 32.05 27.75
CA SER A 263 53.51 33.17 28.34
C SER A 263 54.86 33.47 27.66
N LYS A 264 55.35 32.56 26.80
CA LYS A 264 56.38 32.76 25.78
C LYS A 264 55.87 32.23 24.42
N PRO A 265 55.40 33.08 23.50
CA PRO A 265 54.79 32.62 22.25
C PRO A 265 55.88 32.20 21.26
N GLU A 266 56.06 30.89 21.09
CA GLU A 266 56.77 30.34 19.93
C GLU A 266 55.77 29.63 19.03
N ASP A 267 55.74 29.98 17.73
CA ASP A 267 54.94 29.28 16.71
C ASP A 267 55.39 27.81 16.50
N LYS A 268 56.52 27.42 17.12
CA LYS A 268 57.17 26.11 17.07
C LYS A 268 57.03 25.38 18.40
N LEU A 269 56.38 24.22 18.41
CA LEU A 269 56.43 23.28 19.53
C LEU A 269 57.70 22.43 19.42
N THR A 270 58.66 22.67 20.30
CA THR A 270 59.80 21.78 20.53
C THR A 270 59.52 20.94 21.77
N ILE A 271 59.53 19.61 21.64
CA ILE A 271 59.24 18.72 22.76
C ILE A 271 60.27 18.93 23.88
N PRO A 272 59.86 19.24 25.13
CA PRO A 272 60.79 19.49 26.23
C PRO A 272 61.77 18.34 26.49
N THR A 273 63.02 18.68 26.85
CA THR A 273 64.06 17.69 27.17
C THR A 273 63.59 16.70 28.24
N GLY A 274 63.84 15.41 28.03
CA GLY A 274 63.44 14.31 28.91
C GLY A 274 62.16 13.58 28.45
N ILE A 275 61.31 14.23 27.66
CA ILE A 275 60.10 13.61 27.11
C ILE A 275 60.47 12.74 25.91
N THR A 276 60.23 11.43 26.02
CA THR A 276 60.54 10.44 24.98
C THR A 276 59.29 9.85 24.31
N GLU A 277 58.11 10.08 24.89
CA GLU A 277 56.83 9.59 24.38
C GLU A 277 55.81 10.73 24.30
N VAL A 278 55.14 10.85 23.16
CA VAL A 278 53.95 11.69 22.99
C VAL A 278 52.74 10.77 23.04
N ALA A 279 51.79 11.04 23.93
CA ALA A 279 50.60 10.23 24.11
C ALA A 279 49.69 10.22 22.89
N GLN A 280 48.80 9.23 22.84
CA GLN A 280 47.68 9.21 21.91
C GLN A 280 46.82 10.49 22.10
N ASN A 281 46.39 11.11 21.00
CA ASN A 281 45.62 12.36 20.98
C ASN A 281 46.24 13.58 21.72
N ALA A 282 47.54 13.57 22.03
CA ALA A 282 48.14 14.57 22.92
C ALA A 282 47.93 16.04 22.49
N ALA A 283 47.87 16.34 21.20
CA ALA A 283 47.72 17.68 20.64
C ALA A 283 46.57 17.77 19.64
N ILE A 284 45.53 16.94 19.82
CA ILE A 284 44.37 16.94 18.92
C ILE A 284 43.73 18.34 18.83
N SER A 285 43.47 18.78 17.60
CA SER A 285 42.88 20.08 17.26
C SER A 285 43.67 21.31 17.75
N CYS A 286 44.94 21.16 18.14
CA CYS A 286 45.74 22.25 18.67
C CYS A 286 46.22 23.22 17.59
N TYR A 287 46.37 24.48 17.97
CA TYR A 287 46.89 25.55 17.14
C TYR A 287 48.40 25.70 17.35
N LEU A 288 49.18 25.12 16.44
CA LEU A 288 50.64 25.27 16.35
C LEU A 288 51.08 25.24 14.88
N LYS A 289 52.14 25.99 14.50
CA LYS A 289 52.58 26.09 13.09
C LYS A 289 53.73 25.15 12.75
N GLN A 290 54.66 24.92 13.67
CA GLN A 290 55.82 24.07 13.44
C GLN A 290 55.97 23.05 14.56
N LEU A 291 56.40 21.84 14.21
CA LEU A 291 56.58 20.75 15.15
C LEU A 291 57.95 20.10 14.99
N ASP A 292 58.71 20.07 16.09
CA ASP A 292 60.02 19.44 16.18
C ASP A 292 59.99 18.29 17.18
N LEU A 293 60.02 17.07 16.66
CA LEU A 293 59.95 15.83 17.42
C LEU A 293 61.34 15.24 17.70
N ASN A 294 62.42 16.00 17.49
CA ASN A 294 63.78 15.56 17.80
C ASN A 294 63.93 15.25 19.30
N GLY A 295 64.31 14.01 19.61
CA GLY A 295 64.41 13.51 20.98
C GLY A 295 63.25 12.60 21.43
N THR A 296 62.16 12.53 20.65
CA THR A 296 61.08 11.56 20.89
C THR A 296 61.41 10.19 20.30
N LYS A 297 60.91 9.15 20.97
CA LYS A 297 60.98 7.74 20.50
C LYS A 297 59.63 7.25 20.00
N LYS A 298 58.54 7.66 20.63
CA LYS A 298 57.18 7.18 20.32
C LYS A 298 56.22 8.36 20.15
N ILE A 299 55.45 8.34 19.07
CA ILE A 299 54.35 9.25 18.80
C ILE A 299 53.07 8.42 18.84
N GLY A 300 52.11 8.79 19.68
CA GLY A 300 50.85 8.08 19.84
C GLY A 300 49.90 8.22 18.65
N ASP A 301 48.87 7.38 18.61
CA ASP A 301 47.84 7.44 17.58
C ASP A 301 47.13 8.79 17.63
N LYS A 302 46.78 9.36 16.46
CA LYS A 302 46.11 10.67 16.35
C LYS A 302 46.76 11.81 17.17
N ALA A 303 48.04 11.69 17.56
CA ALA A 303 48.69 12.60 18.50
C ALA A 303 48.61 14.07 18.09
N PHE A 304 48.65 14.37 16.79
CA PHE A 304 48.55 15.71 16.20
C PHE A 304 47.42 15.79 15.16
N HIS A 305 46.34 15.02 15.36
CA HIS A 305 45.18 15.04 14.48
C HIS A 305 44.52 16.43 14.47
N SER A 306 44.07 16.90 13.30
CA SER A 306 43.34 18.16 13.14
C SER A 306 44.09 19.43 13.58
N CYS A 307 45.43 19.43 13.60
CA CYS A 307 46.21 20.64 13.82
C CYS A 307 46.12 21.58 12.61
N SER A 308 45.14 22.49 12.61
CA SER A 308 44.75 23.30 11.44
C SER A 308 45.81 24.32 10.99
N ALA A 309 46.72 24.70 11.87
CA ALA A 309 47.79 25.65 11.59
C ALA A 309 49.14 24.99 11.23
N LEU A 310 49.26 23.66 11.37
CA LEU A 310 50.54 22.94 11.26
C LEU A 310 51.05 22.92 9.82
N GLU A 311 52.21 23.53 9.59
CA GLU A 311 52.83 23.72 8.27
C GLU A 311 54.03 22.78 8.06
N SER A 312 54.77 22.45 9.12
CA SER A 312 55.97 21.61 9.00
C SER A 312 56.13 20.63 10.16
N VAL A 313 56.53 19.40 9.82
CA VAL A 313 56.76 18.29 10.75
C VAL A 313 58.11 17.65 10.45
N ALA A 314 59.00 17.64 11.45
CA ALA A 314 60.29 16.96 11.39
C ALA A 314 60.31 15.71 12.28
N ILE A 315 60.50 14.54 11.67
CA ILE A 315 60.66 13.24 12.34
C ILE A 315 62.14 13.00 12.60
N GLY A 316 62.54 12.97 13.88
CA GLY A 316 63.94 12.83 14.28
C GLY A 316 64.51 11.41 14.16
N LYS A 317 65.84 11.29 14.21
CA LYS A 317 66.59 10.01 14.11
C LYS A 317 66.18 8.94 15.13
N SER A 318 65.71 9.35 16.31
CA SER A 318 65.36 8.46 17.43
C SER A 318 63.93 7.96 17.41
N VAL A 319 63.09 8.41 16.46
CA VAL A 319 61.68 8.00 16.40
C VAL A 319 61.59 6.54 15.95
N GLU A 320 61.09 5.70 16.84
CA GLU A 320 60.94 4.25 16.68
C GLU A 320 59.50 3.84 16.33
N LYS A 321 58.51 4.66 16.71
CA LYS A 321 57.08 4.40 16.46
C LYS A 321 56.33 5.69 16.11
N ILE A 322 55.60 5.67 14.99
CA ILE A 322 54.58 6.67 14.63
C ILE A 322 53.21 6.00 14.75
N GLY A 323 52.31 6.59 15.53
CA GLY A 323 50.96 6.09 15.74
C GLY A 323 50.05 6.28 14.54
N LEU A 324 48.99 5.49 14.50
CA LEU A 324 47.98 5.50 13.44
C LEU A 324 47.30 6.88 13.37
N GLY A 325 47.22 7.43 12.16
CA GLY A 325 46.58 8.73 11.92
C GLY A 325 47.19 9.92 12.66
N ALA A 326 48.45 9.82 13.14
CA ALA A 326 49.09 10.84 13.99
C ALA A 326 49.03 12.28 13.46
N PHE A 327 48.96 12.48 12.13
CA PHE A 327 48.95 13.80 11.47
C PHE A 327 47.79 13.95 10.47
N THR A 328 46.68 13.26 10.69
CA THR A 328 45.49 13.34 9.82
C THR A 328 44.75 14.67 9.97
N ASN A 329 44.08 15.13 8.91
CA ASN A 329 43.36 16.40 8.86
C ASN A 329 44.21 17.64 9.19
N CYS A 330 45.49 17.66 8.78
CA CYS A 330 46.40 18.80 8.96
C CYS A 330 46.55 19.57 7.62
N PRO A 331 45.64 20.52 7.29
CA PRO A 331 45.46 21.08 5.96
C PRO A 331 46.68 21.78 5.36
N LYS A 332 47.59 22.26 6.19
CA LYS A 332 48.77 23.01 5.76
C LYS A 332 50.04 22.15 5.62
N VAL A 333 50.01 20.88 6.04
CA VAL A 333 51.16 19.97 5.88
C VAL A 333 51.17 19.44 4.45
N THR A 334 52.15 19.88 3.66
CA THR A 334 52.32 19.48 2.25
C THR A 334 53.43 18.45 2.03
N GLU A 335 54.33 18.30 3.00
CA GLU A 335 55.41 17.30 3.05
C GLU A 335 55.80 16.95 4.49
N PHE A 336 56.25 15.72 4.69
CA PHE A 336 56.94 15.29 5.91
C PHE A 336 58.44 15.21 5.69
N LYS A 337 59.23 15.64 6.69
CA LYS A 337 60.69 15.48 6.71
C LYS A 337 61.07 14.40 7.70
N VAL A 338 61.87 13.43 7.27
CA VAL A 338 62.42 12.37 8.11
C VAL A 338 63.93 12.47 8.10
N ASP A 339 64.54 12.47 9.29
CA ASP A 339 66.00 12.45 9.44
C ASP A 339 66.62 11.28 8.66
N LYS A 340 67.69 11.55 7.91
CA LYS A 340 68.38 10.55 7.08
C LYS A 340 68.86 9.34 7.89
N ASP A 341 69.21 9.56 9.16
CA ASP A 341 69.75 8.57 10.07
C ASP A 341 68.63 7.84 10.86
N ASN A 342 67.35 8.13 10.61
CA ASN A 342 66.25 7.35 11.17
C ASN A 342 66.27 5.92 10.59
N VAL A 343 66.26 4.93 11.49
CA VAL A 343 66.38 3.49 11.13
C VAL A 343 65.03 2.82 10.82
N LYS A 344 63.90 3.45 11.14
CA LYS A 344 62.55 2.88 11.02
C LYS A 344 61.74 3.44 9.86
N TYR A 345 61.95 4.71 9.52
CA TYR A 345 61.12 5.43 8.56
C TYR A 345 61.97 6.15 7.50
N LYS A 346 61.35 6.44 6.35
CA LYS A 346 61.87 7.35 5.33
C LYS A 346 60.74 8.23 4.81
N ALA A 347 61.10 9.41 4.31
CA ALA A 347 60.20 10.22 3.51
C ALA A 347 60.58 10.06 2.03
N ASP A 348 59.62 9.70 1.17
CA ASP A 348 59.75 9.74 -0.29
C ASP A 348 58.73 10.72 -0.86
N LYS A 349 59.19 11.74 -1.59
CA LYS A 349 58.38 12.88 -2.09
C LYS A 349 57.47 13.51 -1.01
N GLY A 350 57.95 13.52 0.23
CA GLY A 350 57.25 14.07 1.39
C GLY A 350 56.20 13.14 2.03
N VAL A 351 56.08 11.87 1.59
CA VAL A 351 55.18 10.85 2.15
C VAL A 351 55.99 9.90 3.03
N ILE A 352 55.45 9.53 4.20
CA ILE A 352 56.15 8.65 5.16
C ILE A 352 55.90 7.19 4.82
N PHE A 353 56.99 6.43 4.77
CA PHE A 353 57.01 4.98 4.64
C PHE A 353 57.85 4.34 5.75
N THR A 354 57.73 3.03 5.91
CA THR A 354 58.77 2.21 6.56
C THR A 354 60.12 2.40 5.86
N LYS A 355 61.23 2.14 6.57
CA LYS A 355 62.58 2.34 6.02
C LYS A 355 62.80 1.56 4.73
N VAL A 356 62.34 0.31 4.68
CA VAL A 356 62.40 -0.53 3.47
C VAL A 356 61.40 -0.05 2.41
N GLY A 357 60.28 0.56 2.81
CA GLY A 357 59.29 1.18 1.94
C GLY A 357 58.16 0.24 1.49
N ASP A 358 58.00 -0.88 2.19
CA ASP A 358 56.93 -1.87 1.98
C ASP A 358 55.57 -1.43 2.55
N GLU A 359 55.53 -0.43 3.42
CA GLU A 359 54.29 0.11 3.98
C GLU A 359 54.27 1.64 3.90
N LEU A 360 53.21 2.18 3.27
CA LEU A 360 52.91 3.61 3.24
C LEU A 360 52.09 3.96 4.48
N LEU A 361 52.65 4.84 5.32
CA LEU A 361 52.11 5.12 6.65
C LEU A 361 51.29 6.42 6.70
N LEU A 362 51.78 7.50 6.08
CA LEU A 362 51.14 8.82 6.18
C LEU A 362 51.35 9.65 4.92
N TYR A 363 50.25 10.12 4.35
CA TYR A 363 50.20 11.10 3.28
C TYR A 363 49.90 12.51 3.83
N PRO A 364 50.60 13.57 3.40
CA PRO A 364 50.34 14.92 3.89
C PRO A 364 48.97 15.44 3.45
N SER A 365 48.09 15.83 4.38
CA SER A 365 46.71 16.22 4.07
C SER A 365 46.57 17.41 3.13
N GLY A 366 47.54 18.34 3.14
CA GLY A 366 47.59 19.52 2.27
C GLY A 366 48.31 19.30 0.94
N LYS A 367 48.86 18.11 0.67
CA LYS A 367 49.60 17.84 -0.57
C LYS A 367 48.64 17.73 -1.75
N THR A 368 48.80 18.63 -2.72
CA THR A 368 48.01 18.72 -3.94
C THR A 368 48.53 17.79 -5.05
N GLY A 369 47.70 17.57 -6.08
CA GLY A 369 48.06 16.84 -7.30
C GLY A 369 47.66 15.37 -7.29
N GLU A 370 48.15 14.63 -8.28
CA GLU A 370 48.01 13.17 -8.36
C GLU A 370 49.15 12.47 -7.61
N TYR A 371 48.89 11.27 -7.10
CA TYR A 371 49.91 10.47 -6.43
C TYR A 371 50.01 9.07 -7.03
N THR A 372 51.24 8.57 -7.21
CA THR A 372 51.51 7.18 -7.59
C THR A 372 52.24 6.50 -6.45
N VAL A 373 51.63 5.46 -5.89
CA VAL A 373 52.24 4.63 -4.86
C VAL A 373 53.46 3.90 -5.47
N PRO A 374 54.64 3.91 -4.82
CA PRO A 374 55.83 3.22 -5.33
C PRO A 374 55.69 1.69 -5.41
N GLU A 375 56.33 1.07 -6.41
CA GLU A 375 56.31 -0.38 -6.73
C GLU A 375 56.92 -1.30 -5.68
N ASN A 376 57.57 -0.78 -4.64
CA ASN A 376 58.03 -1.57 -3.49
C ASN A 376 56.99 -1.61 -2.36
N THR A 377 55.87 -0.90 -2.48
CA THR A 377 54.83 -0.83 -1.45
C THR A 377 53.93 -2.05 -1.51
N ILE A 378 53.76 -2.72 -0.37
CA ILE A 378 52.91 -3.90 -0.17
C ILE A 378 51.61 -3.53 0.54
N LYS A 379 51.67 -2.57 1.48
CA LYS A 379 50.52 -2.20 2.31
C LYS A 379 50.32 -0.69 2.37
N ILE A 380 49.06 -0.27 2.27
CA ILE A 380 48.62 1.08 2.66
C ILE A 380 48.03 0.97 4.06
N ALA A 381 48.68 1.64 5.01
CA ALA A 381 48.32 1.56 6.42
C ALA A 381 46.97 2.20 6.72
N GLU A 382 46.43 1.85 7.88
CA GLU A 382 45.21 2.44 8.41
C GLU A 382 45.40 3.96 8.63
N PHE A 383 44.40 4.73 8.21
CA PHE A 383 44.39 6.19 8.16
C PHE A 383 45.48 6.88 7.31
N ALA A 384 46.23 6.16 6.47
CA ALA A 384 47.34 6.73 5.72
C ALA A 384 46.95 7.93 4.83
N PHE A 385 45.74 7.90 4.28
CA PHE A 385 45.11 8.97 3.49
C PHE A 385 43.79 9.47 4.12
N SER A 386 43.55 9.21 5.41
CA SER A 386 42.33 9.67 6.08
C SER A 386 42.31 11.19 6.17
N ASP A 387 41.17 11.79 5.82
CA ASP A 387 40.93 13.23 5.82
C ASP A 387 42.00 14.00 5.05
N VAL A 388 42.52 13.41 3.97
CA VAL A 388 43.35 14.13 2.99
C VAL A 388 42.46 15.08 2.20
N LEU A 389 42.84 16.36 2.16
CA LEU A 389 41.96 17.44 1.74
C LEU A 389 42.17 17.86 0.28
N GLU A 390 43.32 17.50 -0.31
CA GLU A 390 43.74 18.01 -1.62
C GLU A 390 43.98 16.95 -2.70
N LEU A 391 44.10 15.66 -2.34
CA LEU A 391 44.35 14.56 -3.29
C LEU A 391 43.11 14.30 -4.15
N GLN A 392 43.28 14.35 -5.48
CA GLN A 392 42.18 14.13 -6.43
C GLN A 392 42.21 12.76 -7.11
N LYS A 393 43.42 12.24 -7.37
CA LYS A 393 43.62 10.97 -8.07
C LYS A 393 44.83 10.22 -7.51
N ILE A 394 44.68 8.90 -7.39
CA ILE A 394 45.75 8.03 -6.94
C ILE A 394 45.91 6.80 -7.84
N LYS A 395 47.16 6.43 -8.11
CA LYS A 395 47.54 5.15 -8.73
C LYS A 395 48.12 4.23 -7.67
N ILE A 396 47.49 3.09 -7.47
CA ILE A 396 47.89 2.06 -6.51
C ILE A 396 48.80 1.06 -7.23
N ALA A 397 50.01 0.87 -6.71
CA ALA A 397 50.99 -0.04 -7.31
C ALA A 397 50.49 -1.48 -7.38
N LYS A 398 50.91 -2.22 -8.41
CA LYS A 398 50.56 -3.63 -8.59
C LYS A 398 50.98 -4.52 -7.43
N THR A 399 52.02 -4.12 -6.69
CA THR A 399 52.56 -4.85 -5.52
C THR A 399 51.74 -4.68 -4.25
N VAL A 400 50.81 -3.73 -4.20
CA VAL A 400 49.98 -3.51 -3.01
C VAL A 400 49.01 -4.69 -2.85
N THR A 401 49.12 -5.39 -1.73
CA THR A 401 48.24 -6.51 -1.37
C THR A 401 47.14 -6.11 -0.40
N THR A 402 47.31 -5.01 0.34
CA THR A 402 46.39 -4.62 1.42
C THR A 402 46.17 -3.12 1.47
N ILE A 403 44.89 -2.72 1.44
CA ILE A 403 44.43 -1.39 1.85
C ILE A 403 43.72 -1.57 3.18
N SER A 404 44.32 -1.05 4.25
CA SER A 404 43.83 -1.25 5.62
C SER A 404 42.52 -0.48 5.88
N PRO A 405 41.80 -0.79 6.98
CA PRO A 405 40.60 -0.05 7.37
C PRO A 405 40.83 1.46 7.40
N SER A 406 39.80 2.22 7.00
CA SER A 406 39.79 3.70 6.97
C SER A 406 40.96 4.36 6.22
N ALA A 407 41.69 3.64 5.36
CA ALA A 407 42.89 4.16 4.70
C ALA A 407 42.66 5.48 3.95
N PHE A 408 41.53 5.64 3.25
CA PHE A 408 41.14 6.83 2.49
C PHE A 408 39.87 7.50 3.03
N LYS A 409 39.44 7.16 4.25
CA LYS A 409 38.20 7.69 4.84
C LYS A 409 38.23 9.22 4.85
N GLY A 410 37.17 9.85 4.35
CA GLY A 410 37.06 11.32 4.36
C GLY A 410 38.03 12.04 3.41
N ALA A 411 38.65 11.35 2.44
CA ALA A 411 39.41 12.00 1.37
C ALA A 411 38.44 12.72 0.40
N LYS A 412 37.94 13.89 0.82
CA LYS A 412 36.80 14.60 0.24
C LYS A 412 37.02 15.19 -1.16
N LYS A 413 38.23 15.10 -1.72
CA LYS A 413 38.51 15.48 -3.11
C LYS A 413 38.92 14.31 -3.99
N LEU A 414 39.08 13.11 -3.43
CA LEU A 414 39.49 11.92 -4.18
C LEU A 414 38.35 11.46 -5.08
N LYS A 415 38.57 11.54 -6.40
CA LYS A 415 37.60 11.20 -7.44
C LYS A 415 37.91 9.92 -8.19
N GLU A 416 39.19 9.56 -8.27
CA GLU A 416 39.66 8.43 -9.07
C GLU A 416 40.74 7.63 -8.34
N VAL A 417 40.57 6.30 -8.34
CA VAL A 417 41.55 5.32 -7.87
C VAL A 417 41.83 4.36 -9.02
N ASP A 418 43.09 4.33 -9.45
CA ASP A 418 43.58 3.46 -10.51
C ASP A 418 44.43 2.34 -9.89
N PHE A 419 43.92 1.10 -9.94
CA PHE A 419 44.68 -0.08 -9.51
C PHE A 419 45.50 -0.60 -10.68
N GLN A 420 46.83 -0.45 -10.61
CA GLN A 420 47.71 -0.90 -11.69
C GLN A 420 47.59 -2.41 -11.93
N THR A 421 47.56 -2.79 -13.20
CA THR A 421 47.31 -4.16 -13.63
C THR A 421 48.61 -4.90 -14.04
N PRO A 422 48.73 -6.22 -13.77
CA PRO A 422 47.84 -7.02 -12.93
C PRO A 422 47.99 -6.67 -11.44
N SER A 423 46.89 -6.39 -10.76
CA SER A 423 46.91 -6.04 -9.32
C SER A 423 47.15 -7.28 -8.46
N GLN A 424 47.87 -7.13 -7.34
CA GLN A 424 48.00 -8.15 -6.29
C GLN A 424 47.12 -7.87 -5.07
N LEU A 425 46.19 -6.90 -5.15
CA LEU A 425 45.35 -6.47 -4.03
C LEU A 425 44.43 -7.59 -3.56
N LYS A 426 44.55 -7.99 -2.30
CA LYS A 426 43.75 -9.05 -1.66
C LYS A 426 42.68 -8.51 -0.73
N GLU A 427 42.98 -7.42 -0.02
CA GLU A 427 42.14 -6.90 1.04
C GLU A 427 41.91 -5.38 0.90
N ILE A 428 40.65 -4.99 1.02
CA ILE A 428 40.20 -3.60 1.27
C ILE A 428 39.43 -3.61 2.59
N GLY A 429 39.94 -2.90 3.60
CA GLY A 429 39.39 -2.92 4.95
C GLY A 429 38.10 -2.11 5.13
N ASP A 430 37.52 -2.21 6.33
CA ASP A 430 36.29 -1.52 6.69
C ASP A 430 36.42 0.00 6.52
N ASN A 431 35.37 0.64 6.00
CA ASN A 431 35.32 2.09 5.77
C ASN A 431 36.46 2.66 4.91
N ALA A 432 37.22 1.83 4.18
CA ALA A 432 38.46 2.23 3.52
C ALA A 432 38.31 3.48 2.63
N PHE A 433 37.20 3.62 1.89
CA PHE A 433 36.90 4.76 1.02
C PHE A 433 35.62 5.51 1.43
N GLN A 434 35.16 5.32 2.67
CA GLN A 434 33.95 5.99 3.17
C GLN A 434 34.08 7.52 3.08
N LEU A 435 33.01 8.24 2.70
CA LEU A 435 32.98 9.71 2.62
C LEU A 435 34.00 10.32 1.62
N THR A 436 34.46 9.54 0.65
CA THR A 436 35.24 10.04 -0.49
C THR A 436 34.33 10.70 -1.53
N LYS A 437 34.91 11.18 -2.65
CA LYS A 437 34.17 11.72 -3.79
C LYS A 437 34.40 10.91 -5.07
N LEU A 438 34.60 9.60 -4.94
CA LEU A 438 34.76 8.72 -6.09
C LEU A 438 33.54 8.83 -7.01
N GLU A 439 33.79 8.87 -8.31
CA GLU A 439 32.72 8.84 -9.32
C GLU A 439 32.53 7.43 -9.90
N LYS A 440 33.61 6.65 -9.95
CA LYS A 440 33.63 5.25 -10.40
C LYS A 440 34.67 4.45 -9.60
N ILE A 441 34.41 3.16 -9.41
CA ILE A 441 35.38 2.22 -8.87
C ILE A 441 35.36 0.88 -9.60
N THR A 442 36.54 0.31 -9.84
CA THR A 442 36.70 -1.07 -10.31
C THR A 442 37.48 -1.86 -9.27
N ILE A 443 36.85 -2.86 -8.66
CA ILE A 443 37.44 -3.75 -7.66
C ILE A 443 38.22 -4.86 -8.38
N PRO A 444 39.55 -4.98 -8.17
CA PRO A 444 40.35 -6.03 -8.81
C PRO A 444 39.87 -7.44 -8.46
N SER A 445 40.02 -8.39 -9.39
CA SER A 445 39.55 -9.77 -9.22
C SER A 445 40.28 -10.52 -8.10
N THR A 446 41.49 -10.08 -7.75
CA THR A 446 42.31 -10.63 -6.67
C THR A 446 41.79 -10.30 -5.28
N VAL A 447 40.89 -9.33 -5.14
CA VAL A 447 40.30 -8.96 -3.85
C VAL A 447 39.39 -10.09 -3.38
N ASN A 448 39.74 -10.68 -2.24
CA ASN A 448 39.00 -11.77 -1.61
C ASN A 448 38.45 -11.40 -0.22
N LYS A 449 38.84 -10.23 0.30
CA LYS A 449 38.30 -9.66 1.53
C LYS A 449 37.94 -8.18 1.31
N LEU A 450 36.66 -7.87 1.45
CA LEU A 450 36.11 -6.52 1.34
C LEU A 450 35.41 -6.19 2.66
N GLY A 451 35.79 -5.07 3.28
CA GLY A 451 35.28 -4.63 4.56
C GLY A 451 33.90 -3.97 4.48
N ALA A 452 33.18 -3.97 5.60
CA ALA A 452 31.90 -3.31 5.75
C ALA A 452 32.03 -1.79 5.51
N ALA A 453 30.99 -1.21 4.90
CA ALA A 453 30.92 0.22 4.60
C ALA A 453 32.13 0.79 3.81
N SER A 454 32.92 -0.04 3.12
CA SER A 454 34.16 0.41 2.48
C SER A 454 33.92 1.49 1.41
N PHE A 455 32.72 1.56 0.81
CA PHE A 455 32.29 2.59 -0.15
C PHE A 455 30.99 3.29 0.29
N ALA A 456 30.68 3.30 1.58
CA ALA A 456 29.50 3.98 2.10
C ALA A 456 29.66 5.52 2.04
N ASP A 457 28.52 6.20 1.93
CA ASP A 457 28.40 7.66 1.94
C ASP A 457 29.21 8.36 0.83
N ILE A 458 29.52 7.64 -0.26
CA ILE A 458 30.07 8.21 -1.49
C ILE A 458 28.91 8.68 -2.37
N GLU A 459 28.33 9.83 -2.01
CA GLU A 459 27.16 10.37 -2.72
C GLU A 459 27.40 10.68 -4.20
N THR A 460 28.66 10.72 -4.66
CA THR A 460 29.04 10.97 -6.07
C THR A 460 29.25 9.71 -6.89
N LEU A 461 29.25 8.52 -6.27
CA LEU A 461 29.55 7.27 -6.95
C LEU A 461 28.43 6.93 -7.93
N LYS A 462 28.77 6.81 -9.22
CA LYS A 462 27.82 6.50 -10.30
C LYS A 462 27.87 5.04 -10.73
N GLU A 463 29.08 4.47 -10.73
CA GLU A 463 29.31 3.09 -11.19
C GLU A 463 30.28 2.33 -10.26
N ALA A 464 29.93 1.09 -9.94
CA ALA A 464 30.82 0.13 -9.31
C ALA A 464 30.99 -1.12 -10.19
N HIS A 465 32.23 -1.53 -10.43
CA HIS A 465 32.57 -2.71 -11.24
C HIS A 465 33.37 -3.69 -10.39
N PHE A 466 33.03 -4.98 -10.48
CA PHE A 466 33.79 -6.09 -9.91
C PHE A 466 34.42 -6.86 -11.07
N ALA A 467 35.75 -6.86 -11.14
CA ALA A 467 36.48 -7.42 -12.26
C ALA A 467 36.22 -8.93 -12.45
N ALA A 468 36.34 -9.39 -13.69
CA ALA A 468 36.12 -10.78 -14.09
C ALA A 468 36.95 -11.76 -13.25
N GLY A 469 36.32 -12.83 -12.77
CA GLY A 469 36.95 -13.80 -11.87
C GLY A 469 37.08 -13.31 -10.42
N SER A 470 36.22 -12.38 -9.99
CA SER A 470 36.20 -11.89 -8.60
C SER A 470 36.11 -13.06 -7.60
N GLN A 471 36.95 -13.01 -6.57
CA GLN A 471 37.02 -14.02 -5.51
C GLN A 471 36.09 -13.73 -4.32
N LEU A 472 35.32 -12.65 -4.36
CA LEU A 472 34.43 -12.26 -3.26
C LEU A 472 33.25 -13.23 -3.13
N GLU A 473 32.99 -13.68 -1.90
CA GLU A 473 31.81 -14.48 -1.55
C GLU A 473 30.65 -13.63 -1.00
N GLU A 474 30.91 -12.40 -0.57
CA GLU A 474 29.91 -11.51 0.03
C GLU A 474 30.12 -10.05 -0.41
N LEU A 475 29.02 -9.34 -0.66
CA LEU A 475 28.99 -7.88 -0.59
C LEU A 475 28.69 -7.51 0.87
N PRO A 476 29.67 -7.01 1.64
CA PRO A 476 29.53 -6.84 3.08
C PRO A 476 28.50 -5.76 3.43
N SER A 477 28.07 -5.76 4.70
CA SER A 477 27.04 -4.84 5.18
C SER A 477 27.39 -3.36 4.90
N ASN A 478 26.37 -2.59 4.50
CA ASN A 478 26.45 -1.16 4.19
C ASN A 478 27.43 -0.78 3.07
N LEU A 479 27.91 -1.71 2.24
CA LEU A 479 29.00 -1.49 1.28
C LEU A 479 28.88 -0.19 0.47
N PHE A 480 27.70 0.09 -0.10
CA PHE A 480 27.40 1.27 -0.92
C PHE A 480 26.29 2.13 -0.31
N GLN A 481 26.04 2.02 0.99
CA GLN A 481 25.00 2.78 1.68
C GLN A 481 25.09 4.27 1.32
N ASN A 482 23.94 4.90 1.03
CA ASN A 482 23.83 6.32 0.66
C ASN A 482 24.64 6.74 -0.60
N ALA A 483 25.04 5.81 -1.47
CA ALA A 483 25.54 6.15 -2.80
C ALA A 483 24.37 6.57 -3.71
N LYS A 484 23.82 7.76 -3.44
CA LYS A 484 22.56 8.28 -4.03
C LYS A 484 22.62 8.45 -5.55
N GLU A 485 23.81 8.63 -6.10
CA GLU A 485 24.04 8.77 -7.55
C GLU A 485 24.38 7.43 -8.25
N LEU A 486 24.40 6.31 -7.52
CA LEU A 486 24.77 5.00 -8.06
C LEU A 486 23.66 4.50 -8.98
N THR A 487 23.95 4.43 -10.28
CA THR A 487 23.00 3.94 -11.28
C THR A 487 23.27 2.50 -11.69
N LYS A 488 24.51 2.02 -11.49
CA LYS A 488 24.94 0.71 -11.98
C LYS A 488 25.96 0.00 -11.10
N VAL A 489 25.75 -1.30 -10.91
CA VAL A 489 26.72 -2.23 -10.32
C VAL A 489 26.94 -3.39 -11.30
N VAL A 490 28.18 -3.67 -11.65
CA VAL A 490 28.54 -4.63 -12.71
C VAL A 490 29.50 -5.68 -12.19
N PHE A 491 29.27 -6.94 -12.53
CA PHE A 491 30.22 -8.03 -12.39
C PHE A 491 30.72 -8.42 -13.79
N ASP A 492 32.00 -8.16 -14.10
CA ASP A 492 32.55 -8.24 -15.46
C ASP A 492 32.78 -9.68 -15.97
N GLY A 493 32.10 -10.67 -15.39
CA GLY A 493 32.21 -12.08 -15.75
C GLY A 493 31.88 -13.01 -14.58
N THR A 494 32.55 -14.16 -14.55
CA THR A 494 32.38 -15.15 -13.48
C THR A 494 32.78 -14.54 -12.12
N ASN A 495 32.01 -14.87 -11.09
CA ASN A 495 32.24 -14.45 -9.71
C ASN A 495 31.82 -15.56 -8.74
N LYS A 496 32.19 -15.42 -7.46
CA LYS A 496 31.89 -16.38 -6.39
C LYS A 496 30.85 -15.88 -5.38
N LEU A 497 30.09 -14.84 -5.74
CA LEU A 497 29.23 -14.14 -4.79
C LEU A 497 28.09 -15.04 -4.30
N LYS A 498 28.01 -15.25 -2.99
CA LYS A 498 26.97 -16.05 -2.32
C LYS A 498 25.95 -15.16 -1.60
N THR A 499 26.35 -14.00 -1.09
CA THR A 499 25.49 -13.16 -0.24
C THR A 499 25.56 -11.69 -0.64
N ILE A 500 24.40 -11.06 -0.76
CA ILE A 500 24.25 -9.60 -0.73
C ILE A 500 23.90 -9.24 0.71
N GLY A 501 24.85 -8.64 1.43
CA GLY A 501 24.75 -8.35 2.86
C GLY A 501 23.71 -7.27 3.19
N SER A 502 23.55 -7.02 4.48
CA SER A 502 22.52 -6.11 4.97
C SER A 502 22.78 -4.67 4.52
N SER A 503 21.73 -3.97 4.09
CA SER A 503 21.79 -2.54 3.74
C SER A 503 22.85 -2.16 2.69
N VAL A 504 23.32 -3.10 1.86
CA VAL A 504 24.38 -2.88 0.85
C VAL A 504 24.08 -1.67 -0.04
N PHE A 505 22.84 -1.56 -0.55
CA PHE A 505 22.35 -0.50 -1.41
C PHE A 505 21.31 0.38 -0.73
N PHE A 506 21.33 0.43 0.62
CA PHE A 506 20.39 1.27 1.36
C PHE A 506 20.48 2.72 0.87
N ASN A 507 19.34 3.27 0.44
CA ASN A 507 19.21 4.63 -0.06
C ASN A 507 20.09 4.94 -1.30
N CYS A 508 20.37 3.93 -2.14
CA CYS A 508 20.88 4.13 -3.50
C CYS A 508 19.73 4.53 -4.44
N SER A 509 19.19 5.74 -4.25
CA SER A 509 17.92 6.19 -4.84
C SER A 509 17.86 6.14 -6.37
N LYS A 510 19.00 6.24 -7.07
CA LYS A 510 19.10 6.22 -8.54
C LYS A 510 19.46 4.86 -9.16
N LEU A 511 19.55 3.80 -8.36
CA LEU A 511 19.86 2.47 -8.88
C LEU A 511 18.66 1.94 -9.67
N GLU A 512 18.76 1.91 -11.00
CA GLU A 512 17.61 1.55 -11.86
C GLU A 512 17.39 0.04 -12.00
N THR A 513 18.47 -0.73 -12.03
CA THR A 513 18.47 -2.19 -12.21
C THR A 513 19.61 -2.83 -11.42
N PHE A 514 19.40 -4.07 -10.98
CA PHE A 514 20.46 -4.88 -10.41
C PHE A 514 20.34 -6.32 -10.91
N ARG A 515 21.44 -6.86 -11.45
CA ARG A 515 21.52 -8.23 -11.93
C ARG A 515 22.20 -9.12 -10.90
N VAL A 516 21.43 -9.96 -10.22
CA VAL A 516 21.89 -10.87 -9.17
C VAL A 516 22.65 -12.05 -9.79
N PRO A 517 23.94 -12.26 -9.44
CA PRO A 517 24.71 -13.39 -9.92
C PRO A 517 24.08 -14.73 -9.57
N LYS A 518 24.22 -15.73 -10.44
CA LYS A 518 23.55 -17.04 -10.27
C LYS A 518 23.97 -17.79 -9.01
N THR A 519 25.14 -17.47 -8.45
CA THR A 519 25.71 -18.11 -7.25
C THR A 519 25.15 -17.57 -5.93
N VAL A 520 24.40 -16.46 -5.97
CA VAL A 520 23.85 -15.83 -4.76
C VAL A 520 22.75 -16.71 -4.17
N THR A 521 22.86 -17.02 -2.88
CA THR A 521 21.88 -17.81 -2.10
C THR A 521 21.03 -16.96 -1.16
N THR A 522 21.49 -15.75 -0.80
CA THR A 522 20.78 -14.84 0.12
C THR A 522 20.87 -13.38 -0.31
N ILE A 523 19.72 -12.69 -0.28
CA ILE A 523 19.62 -11.24 -0.19
C ILE A 523 19.22 -10.91 1.25
N ALA A 524 20.10 -10.25 2.00
CA ALA A 524 19.91 -10.00 3.42
C ALA A 524 18.98 -8.81 3.71
N SER A 525 18.77 -8.52 5.00
CA SER A 525 17.84 -7.49 5.45
C SER A 525 18.19 -6.11 4.90
N GLY A 526 17.19 -5.40 4.38
CA GLY A 526 17.32 -4.03 3.88
C GLY A 526 18.29 -3.85 2.70
N ALA A 527 18.73 -4.91 2.03
CA ALA A 527 19.80 -4.87 1.03
C ALA A 527 19.57 -3.81 -0.07
N PHE A 528 18.33 -3.61 -0.50
CA PHE A 528 17.91 -2.61 -1.50
C PHE A 528 16.93 -1.58 -0.93
N LYS A 529 16.81 -1.47 0.40
CA LYS A 529 15.81 -0.58 0.99
C LYS A 529 15.99 0.87 0.54
N GLY A 530 14.92 1.50 0.07
CA GLY A 530 14.92 2.89 -0.40
C GLY A 530 15.55 3.11 -1.78
N THR A 531 15.74 2.07 -2.60
CA THR A 531 16.13 2.23 -4.01
C THR A 531 14.91 2.59 -4.87
N GLN A 532 14.45 3.84 -4.76
CA GLN A 532 13.18 4.31 -5.32
C GLN A 532 13.09 4.27 -6.86
N GLU A 533 14.22 4.33 -7.57
CA GLU A 533 14.24 4.19 -9.04
C GLU A 533 14.48 2.74 -9.53
N LEU A 534 14.61 1.76 -8.62
CA LEU A 534 14.83 0.35 -8.96
C LEU A 534 13.57 -0.26 -9.58
N LYS A 535 13.49 -0.28 -10.92
CA LYS A 535 12.29 -0.73 -11.66
C LYS A 535 12.10 -2.24 -11.60
N THR A 536 13.19 -2.99 -11.54
CA THR A 536 13.21 -4.46 -11.46
C THR A 536 14.56 -4.98 -10.97
N VAL A 537 14.57 -6.26 -10.58
CA VAL A 537 15.78 -7.02 -10.22
C VAL A 537 15.85 -8.22 -11.15
N GLU A 538 16.97 -8.34 -11.85
CA GLU A 538 17.21 -9.44 -12.78
C GLU A 538 18.00 -10.54 -12.08
N PHE A 539 17.69 -11.80 -12.37
CA PHE A 539 18.43 -12.95 -11.86
C PHE A 539 19.13 -13.65 -13.01
N GLU A 540 20.43 -13.96 -12.85
CA GLU A 540 21.12 -14.75 -13.86
C GLU A 540 20.52 -16.15 -14.02
N ASN A 541 20.57 -16.69 -15.24
CA ASN A 541 20.09 -18.04 -15.53
C ASN A 541 20.79 -19.08 -14.64
N GLY A 542 19.98 -19.96 -14.04
CA GLY A 542 20.44 -20.94 -13.05
C GLY A 542 20.68 -20.37 -11.66
N SER A 543 20.01 -19.26 -11.31
CA SER A 543 20.02 -18.70 -9.96
C SER A 543 19.68 -19.73 -8.89
N VAL A 544 20.43 -19.70 -7.78
CA VAL A 544 20.24 -20.55 -6.58
C VAL A 544 19.75 -19.76 -5.36
N LEU A 545 19.18 -18.56 -5.58
CA LEU A 545 18.73 -17.69 -4.49
C LEU A 545 17.63 -18.38 -3.67
N GLU A 546 17.84 -18.55 -2.37
CA GLU A 546 16.90 -19.27 -1.48
C GLU A 546 16.04 -18.33 -0.61
N ARG A 547 16.57 -17.15 -0.25
CA ARG A 547 15.95 -16.26 0.73
C ARG A 547 16.02 -14.78 0.35
N ILE A 548 14.88 -14.09 0.50
CA ILE A 548 14.75 -12.63 0.51
C ILE A 548 14.50 -12.21 1.96
N GLY A 549 15.44 -11.44 2.51
CA GLY A 549 15.43 -11.04 3.92
C GLY A 549 14.43 -9.94 4.27
N THR A 550 14.26 -9.70 5.57
CA THR A 550 13.34 -8.68 6.11
C THR A 550 13.60 -7.31 5.50
N GLY A 551 12.56 -6.70 4.90
CA GLY A 551 12.67 -5.37 4.27
C GLY A 551 13.65 -5.28 3.10
N ALA A 552 14.07 -6.39 2.50
CA ALA A 552 15.12 -6.40 1.47
C ALA A 552 14.85 -5.47 0.29
N PHE A 553 13.59 -5.35 -0.13
CA PHE A 553 13.11 -4.45 -1.19
C PHE A 553 12.09 -3.44 -0.67
N ALA A 554 12.12 -3.10 0.62
CA ALA A 554 11.22 -2.08 1.16
C ALA A 554 11.48 -0.72 0.50
N ASP A 555 10.42 0.03 0.21
CA ASP A 555 10.49 1.36 -0.43
C ASP A 555 11.17 1.36 -1.82
N CYS A 556 11.16 0.24 -2.54
CA CYS A 556 11.72 0.15 -3.89
C CYS A 556 10.69 0.55 -4.97
N GLY A 557 11.20 1.10 -6.09
CA GLY A 557 10.39 1.44 -7.26
C GLY A 557 9.98 0.26 -8.15
N ILE A 558 9.96 -0.96 -7.63
CA ILE A 558 9.81 -2.18 -8.43
C ILE A 558 8.40 -2.19 -9.02
N THR A 559 8.32 -2.34 -10.35
CA THR A 559 7.04 -2.44 -11.09
C THR A 559 6.62 -3.88 -11.31
N HIS A 560 7.60 -4.75 -11.52
CA HIS A 560 7.48 -6.19 -11.72
C HIS A 560 8.77 -6.90 -11.30
N ILE A 561 8.64 -8.12 -10.77
CA ILE A 561 9.77 -8.98 -10.44
C ILE A 561 9.41 -10.44 -10.70
N THR A 562 10.32 -11.16 -11.36
CA THR A 562 10.21 -12.61 -11.57
C THR A 562 11.21 -13.31 -10.67
N LEU A 563 10.72 -13.97 -9.63
CA LEU A 563 11.56 -14.65 -8.65
C LEU A 563 12.07 -15.99 -9.22
N PRO A 564 13.33 -16.39 -8.96
CA PRO A 564 13.87 -17.66 -9.43
C PRO A 564 13.23 -18.84 -8.68
N GLU A 565 13.17 -20.00 -9.36
CA GLU A 565 12.55 -21.23 -8.82
C GLU A 565 13.17 -21.75 -7.52
N SER A 566 14.38 -21.30 -7.17
CA SER A 566 15.11 -21.69 -5.97
C SER A 566 14.63 -21.02 -4.68
N ILE A 567 13.81 -19.97 -4.76
CA ILE A 567 13.36 -19.23 -3.57
C ILE A 567 12.51 -20.16 -2.68
N LYS A 568 12.84 -20.18 -1.39
CA LYS A 568 12.12 -20.92 -0.35
C LYS A 568 11.40 -19.99 0.63
N LEU A 569 11.95 -18.78 0.87
CA LEU A 569 11.47 -17.87 1.91
C LEU A 569 11.46 -16.41 1.46
N ILE A 570 10.31 -15.75 1.64
CA ILE A 570 10.13 -14.30 1.57
C ILE A 570 9.77 -13.83 2.99
N GLN A 571 10.67 -13.05 3.61
CA GLN A 571 10.50 -12.63 4.99
C GLN A 571 9.60 -11.40 5.17
N GLU A 572 9.30 -11.08 6.43
CA GLU A 572 8.48 -9.93 6.82
C GLU A 572 8.92 -8.64 6.11
N LEU A 573 7.94 -7.86 5.64
CA LEU A 573 8.14 -6.55 5.03
C LEU A 573 9.05 -6.56 3.78
N ALA A 574 9.35 -7.72 3.18
CA ALA A 574 10.32 -7.84 2.08
C ALA A 574 10.05 -6.90 0.90
N PHE A 575 8.79 -6.64 0.56
CA PHE A 575 8.33 -5.72 -0.49
C PHE A 575 7.43 -4.60 0.05
N ASP A 576 7.56 -4.27 1.34
CA ASP A 576 6.80 -3.19 1.96
C ASP A 576 6.97 -1.85 1.20
N HIS A 577 5.88 -1.12 0.95
CA HIS A 577 5.88 0.12 0.15
C HIS A 577 6.46 0.00 -1.27
N CYS A 578 6.43 -1.18 -1.88
CA CYS A 578 6.58 -1.30 -3.33
C CYS A 578 5.33 -0.78 -4.05
N THR A 579 5.01 0.51 -3.92
CA THR A 579 3.75 1.12 -4.39
C THR A 579 3.55 1.02 -5.89
N ASN A 580 4.63 0.87 -6.66
CA ASN A 580 4.59 0.69 -8.12
C ASN A 580 4.42 -0.77 -8.57
N LEU A 581 4.49 -1.75 -7.65
CA LEU A 581 4.42 -3.17 -7.98
C LEU A 581 3.00 -3.52 -8.44
N THR A 582 2.87 -4.06 -9.65
CA THR A 582 1.56 -4.42 -10.23
C THR A 582 1.32 -5.93 -10.31
N GLU A 583 2.39 -6.71 -10.43
CA GLU A 583 2.36 -8.17 -10.55
C GLU A 583 3.61 -8.77 -9.88
N ILE A 584 3.45 -9.89 -9.18
CA ILE A 584 4.56 -10.72 -8.72
C ILE A 584 4.33 -12.20 -9.03
N LYS A 585 5.37 -12.86 -9.56
CA LYS A 585 5.40 -14.30 -9.82
C LYS A 585 6.12 -15.03 -8.69
N LEU A 586 5.39 -15.89 -7.99
CA LEU A 586 5.89 -16.71 -6.89
C LEU A 586 6.30 -18.11 -7.41
N PRO A 587 7.50 -18.59 -7.07
CA PRO A 587 8.05 -19.81 -7.66
C PRO A 587 7.48 -21.10 -7.08
N LYS A 588 7.75 -22.23 -7.74
CA LYS A 588 7.26 -23.56 -7.39
C LYS A 588 7.76 -24.02 -6.01
N ASN A 589 9.01 -23.72 -5.67
CA ASN A 589 9.61 -24.23 -4.42
C ASN A 589 9.43 -23.31 -3.22
N LEU A 590 8.68 -22.21 -3.35
CA LEU A 590 8.41 -21.28 -2.26
C LEU A 590 7.67 -21.99 -1.12
N GLN A 591 8.24 -21.95 0.09
CA GLN A 591 7.71 -22.62 1.28
C GLN A 591 7.00 -21.68 2.24
N ASN A 592 7.46 -20.43 2.34
CA ASN A 592 6.89 -19.46 3.27
C ASN A 592 6.94 -18.02 2.73
N VAL A 593 5.81 -17.33 2.89
CA VAL A 593 5.65 -15.88 2.77
C VAL A 593 5.24 -15.38 4.16
N GLU A 594 6.13 -14.67 4.82
CA GLU A 594 5.87 -14.16 6.17
C GLU A 594 4.90 -12.96 6.14
N LYS A 595 4.30 -12.67 7.31
CA LYS A 595 3.25 -11.66 7.46
C LYS A 595 3.74 -10.30 6.97
N GLY A 596 2.86 -9.59 6.27
CA GLY A 596 3.12 -8.24 5.80
C GLY A 596 4.22 -8.10 4.75
N ALA A 597 4.67 -9.19 4.11
CA ALA A 597 5.69 -9.14 3.05
C ALA A 597 5.34 -8.20 1.88
N PHE A 598 4.06 -7.87 1.67
CA PHE A 598 3.53 -7.04 0.57
C PHE A 598 2.65 -5.88 1.07
N ASN A 599 2.90 -5.39 2.28
CA ASN A 599 2.19 -4.24 2.83
C ASN A 599 2.35 -2.99 1.95
N PHE A 600 1.30 -2.17 1.83
CA PHE A 600 1.29 -0.91 1.05
C PHE A 600 1.67 -1.04 -0.44
N CYS A 601 1.56 -2.23 -1.01
CA CYS A 601 1.64 -2.44 -2.45
C CYS A 601 0.34 -2.01 -3.15
N GLU A 602 0.01 -0.71 -3.09
CA GLU A 602 -1.29 -0.14 -3.50
C GLU A 602 -1.67 -0.42 -4.97
N ASN A 603 -0.70 -0.64 -5.85
CA ASN A 603 -0.95 -0.96 -7.26
C ASN A 603 -0.90 -2.45 -7.58
N LEU A 604 -0.70 -3.33 -6.60
CA LEU A 604 -0.59 -4.77 -6.84
C LEU A 604 -1.95 -5.33 -7.26
N LEU A 605 -2.05 -5.80 -8.50
CA LEU A 605 -3.28 -6.31 -9.10
C LEU A 605 -3.41 -7.82 -8.95
N LYS A 606 -2.30 -8.56 -8.91
CA LYS A 606 -2.31 -10.02 -8.81
C LYS A 606 -0.98 -10.62 -8.39
N PHE A 607 -1.09 -11.74 -7.69
CA PHE A 607 -0.07 -12.77 -7.57
C PHE A 607 -0.25 -13.79 -8.70
N ILE A 608 0.86 -14.41 -9.11
CA ILE A 608 0.86 -15.59 -9.97
C ILE A 608 1.72 -16.63 -9.27
N VAL A 609 1.17 -17.80 -8.94
CA VAL A 609 1.94 -18.89 -8.32
C VAL A 609 2.26 -19.94 -9.38
N ALA A 610 3.54 -20.32 -9.48
CA ALA A 610 3.99 -21.31 -10.45
C ALA A 610 3.32 -22.68 -10.24
N SER A 611 3.02 -23.37 -11.35
CA SER A 611 2.39 -24.69 -11.33
C SER A 611 3.24 -25.70 -10.54
N GLY A 612 2.61 -26.37 -9.58
CA GLY A 612 3.26 -27.38 -8.74
C GLY A 612 3.84 -26.84 -7.43
N ASN A 613 3.58 -25.58 -7.07
CA ASN A 613 3.79 -25.13 -5.70
C ASN A 613 2.90 -25.95 -4.75
N THR A 614 3.43 -26.33 -3.58
CA THR A 614 2.75 -27.23 -2.62
C THR A 614 2.12 -26.50 -1.43
N LYS A 615 2.26 -25.18 -1.34
CA LYS A 615 1.84 -24.35 -0.20
C LYS A 615 0.84 -23.28 -0.59
N TYR A 616 1.08 -22.63 -1.73
CA TYR A 616 0.31 -21.48 -2.18
C TYR A 616 -0.35 -21.75 -3.53
N SER A 617 -1.45 -21.04 -3.77
CA SER A 617 -2.13 -20.94 -5.05
C SER A 617 -2.60 -19.50 -5.25
N THR A 618 -3.25 -19.26 -6.38
CA THR A 618 -3.92 -17.99 -6.66
C THR A 618 -5.39 -18.22 -6.96
N LEU A 619 -6.23 -17.29 -6.53
CA LEU A 619 -7.65 -17.26 -6.86
C LEU A 619 -8.04 -15.82 -7.19
N ASP A 620 -8.46 -15.57 -8.44
CA ASP A 620 -8.62 -14.20 -8.98
C ASP A 620 -7.39 -13.31 -8.70
N GLY A 621 -6.19 -13.87 -8.83
CA GLY A 621 -4.94 -13.14 -8.54
C GLY A 621 -4.70 -12.82 -7.06
N MET A 622 -5.54 -13.25 -6.13
CA MET A 622 -5.26 -13.17 -4.69
C MET A 622 -4.36 -14.32 -4.25
N LEU A 623 -3.44 -14.08 -3.31
CA LEU A 623 -2.58 -15.14 -2.77
C LEU A 623 -3.36 -15.95 -1.73
N CYS A 624 -3.49 -17.24 -1.96
CA CYS A 624 -4.19 -18.16 -1.07
C CYS A 624 -3.37 -19.43 -0.84
N ASP A 625 -3.80 -20.26 0.11
CA ASP A 625 -3.18 -21.56 0.34
C ASP A 625 -3.46 -22.50 -0.84
N ILE A 626 -2.74 -23.62 -0.91
CA ILE A 626 -2.86 -24.57 -2.02
C ILE A 626 -4.27 -25.13 -2.18
N ASN A 627 -5.05 -25.20 -1.09
CA ASN A 627 -6.43 -25.71 -1.12
C ASN A 627 -7.45 -24.60 -1.44
N LYS A 628 -7.01 -23.34 -1.59
CA LYS A 628 -7.88 -22.17 -1.82
C LYS A 628 -8.94 -22.00 -0.71
N GLU A 629 -8.59 -22.37 0.52
CA GLU A 629 -9.43 -22.23 1.72
C GLU A 629 -9.07 -21.02 2.58
N VAL A 630 -7.84 -20.51 2.45
CA VAL A 630 -7.29 -19.43 3.26
C VAL A 630 -6.76 -18.32 2.34
N LEU A 631 -7.26 -17.10 2.54
CA LEU A 631 -6.71 -15.90 1.90
C LEU A 631 -5.51 -15.40 2.72
N HIS A 632 -4.32 -15.45 2.13
CA HIS A 632 -3.08 -14.98 2.77
C HIS A 632 -2.85 -13.49 2.53
N VAL A 633 -2.96 -13.04 1.28
CA VAL A 633 -2.71 -11.63 0.93
C VAL A 633 -3.70 -11.16 -0.12
N PHE A 634 -4.37 -10.04 0.17
CA PHE A 634 -5.22 -9.34 -0.77
C PHE A 634 -4.40 -8.32 -1.58
N PRO A 635 -4.43 -8.36 -2.93
CA PRO A 635 -3.76 -7.36 -3.75
C PRO A 635 -4.57 -6.05 -3.71
N ALA A 636 -4.05 -5.01 -3.06
CA ALA A 636 -4.75 -3.73 -2.87
C ALA A 636 -5.30 -3.11 -4.17
N GLY A 637 -4.58 -3.30 -5.29
CA GLY A 637 -4.99 -2.85 -6.61
C GLY A 637 -6.27 -3.51 -7.14
N LYS A 638 -6.71 -4.64 -6.57
CA LYS A 638 -7.99 -5.30 -6.90
C LYS A 638 -9.21 -4.69 -6.22
N ALA A 639 -9.03 -3.76 -5.28
CA ALA A 639 -10.15 -3.16 -4.58
C ALA A 639 -11.14 -2.52 -5.56
N ASN A 640 -12.43 -2.78 -5.35
CA ASN A 640 -13.52 -2.26 -6.16
C ASN A 640 -14.46 -1.45 -5.26
N SER A 641 -14.68 -0.18 -5.58
CA SER A 641 -15.48 0.72 -4.74
C SER A 641 -16.97 0.36 -4.66
N LYS A 642 -17.46 -0.52 -5.54
CA LYS A 642 -18.85 -1.01 -5.54
C LYS A 642 -19.00 -2.33 -4.78
N TYR A 643 -18.04 -3.24 -4.90
CA TYR A 643 -18.10 -4.60 -4.36
C TYR A 643 -16.70 -5.24 -4.32
N THR A 644 -15.81 -4.87 -3.40
CA THR A 644 -14.57 -5.65 -3.22
C THR A 644 -14.94 -7.03 -2.69
N LEU A 645 -15.10 -8.00 -3.59
CA LEU A 645 -15.58 -9.33 -3.28
C LEU A 645 -14.42 -10.21 -2.83
N VAL A 646 -14.60 -10.87 -1.68
CA VAL A 646 -13.74 -11.96 -1.24
C VAL A 646 -14.31 -13.26 -1.80
N PRO A 647 -13.52 -14.10 -2.47
CA PRO A 647 -13.92 -15.44 -2.90
C PRO A 647 -14.29 -16.35 -1.72
N TYR A 648 -14.78 -17.56 -2.01
CA TYR A 648 -15.30 -18.55 -1.06
C TYR A 648 -14.25 -19.20 -0.12
N PHE A 649 -13.32 -18.41 0.39
CA PHE A 649 -12.40 -18.82 1.44
C PHE A 649 -13.18 -19.15 2.73
N LYS A 650 -12.58 -20.00 3.57
CA LYS A 650 -13.00 -20.28 4.94
C LYS A 650 -12.42 -19.28 5.93
N LYS A 651 -11.20 -18.81 5.67
CA LYS A 651 -10.43 -17.95 6.56
C LYS A 651 -9.71 -16.84 5.80
N VAL A 652 -9.60 -15.68 6.46
CA VAL A 652 -8.73 -14.57 6.07
C VAL A 652 -7.60 -14.47 7.08
N GLU A 653 -6.35 -14.51 6.64
CA GLU A 653 -5.20 -14.42 7.56
C GLU A 653 -5.02 -13.02 8.17
N ALA A 654 -4.22 -12.99 9.24
CA ALA A 654 -3.74 -11.74 9.82
C ALA A 654 -2.96 -10.93 8.77
N TYR A 655 -3.07 -9.60 8.83
CA TYR A 655 -2.43 -8.65 7.90
C TYR A 655 -2.82 -8.77 6.41
N CYS A 656 -3.85 -9.54 6.07
CA CYS A 656 -4.23 -9.82 4.68
C CYS A 656 -4.48 -8.57 3.80
N PHE A 657 -5.16 -7.54 4.33
CA PHE A 657 -5.43 -6.27 3.66
C PHE A 657 -4.58 -5.12 4.22
N TYR A 658 -3.58 -5.43 5.05
CA TYR A 658 -2.87 -4.44 5.85
C TYR A 658 -2.30 -3.29 4.99
N GLY A 659 -2.64 -2.06 5.37
CA GLY A 659 -2.16 -0.87 4.65
C GLY A 659 -2.77 -0.65 3.27
N SER A 660 -3.88 -1.32 2.92
CA SER A 660 -4.52 -1.15 1.61
C SER A 660 -5.52 0.01 1.63
N ASN A 661 -5.09 1.22 1.27
CA ASN A 661 -5.95 2.41 1.25
C ASN A 661 -6.89 2.48 0.04
N LYS A 662 -6.69 1.66 -1.00
CA LYS A 662 -7.68 1.51 -2.08
C LYS A 662 -8.95 0.78 -1.65
N VAL A 663 -8.93 0.06 -0.53
CA VAL A 663 -10.08 -0.71 -0.04
C VAL A 663 -11.06 0.22 0.68
N THR A 664 -12.21 0.47 0.05
CA THR A 664 -13.31 1.28 0.65
C THR A 664 -14.47 0.44 1.18
N ASN A 665 -14.56 -0.80 0.75
CA ASN A 665 -15.57 -1.77 1.19
C ASN A 665 -14.97 -3.16 1.05
N ILE A 666 -15.45 -4.13 1.82
CA ILE A 666 -15.11 -5.55 1.67
C ILE A 666 -16.39 -6.36 1.82
N THR A 667 -16.69 -7.23 0.86
CA THR A 667 -17.83 -8.15 0.90
C THR A 667 -17.33 -9.57 1.08
N PHE A 668 -17.63 -10.16 2.25
CA PHE A 668 -17.27 -11.52 2.62
C PHE A 668 -18.43 -12.49 2.33
N PRO A 669 -18.15 -13.64 1.68
CA PRO A 669 -19.15 -14.65 1.41
C PRO A 669 -19.47 -15.45 2.68
N LYS A 670 -20.57 -16.20 2.64
CA LYS A 670 -21.04 -17.03 3.77
C LYS A 670 -20.03 -18.09 4.26
N THR A 671 -19.02 -18.41 3.45
CA THR A 671 -18.01 -19.42 3.77
C THR A 671 -16.92 -18.90 4.70
N VAL A 672 -16.68 -17.58 4.74
CA VAL A 672 -15.67 -17.00 5.63
C VAL A 672 -16.21 -17.03 7.05
N THR A 673 -15.57 -17.79 7.92
CA THR A 673 -15.95 -17.94 9.34
C THR A 673 -14.91 -17.35 10.30
N GLU A 674 -13.69 -17.10 9.83
CA GLU A 674 -12.59 -16.58 10.63
C GLU A 674 -11.85 -15.45 9.89
N ILE A 675 -11.55 -14.36 10.61
CA ILE A 675 -10.73 -13.26 10.13
C ILE A 675 -9.63 -13.00 11.16
N GLY A 676 -8.38 -13.07 10.72
CA GLY A 676 -7.20 -12.91 11.57
C GLY A 676 -7.05 -11.50 12.15
N THR A 677 -6.21 -11.39 13.18
CA THR A 677 -5.90 -10.10 13.80
C THR A 677 -5.24 -9.14 12.80
N HIS A 678 -5.51 -7.84 12.88
CA HIS A 678 -4.94 -6.83 11.96
C HIS A 678 -5.20 -7.08 10.46
N ALA A 679 -6.11 -7.98 10.10
CA ALA A 679 -6.35 -8.31 8.70
C ALA A 679 -6.80 -7.09 7.87
N ILE A 680 -7.38 -6.06 8.50
CA ILE A 680 -7.89 -4.84 7.86
C ILE A 680 -7.28 -3.60 8.55
N ALA A 681 -6.11 -3.74 9.16
CA ALA A 681 -5.43 -2.63 9.81
C ALA A 681 -4.82 -1.67 8.77
N LEU A 682 -4.73 -0.39 9.13
CA LEU A 682 -4.27 0.70 8.25
C LEU A 682 -5.04 0.85 6.91
N CYS A 683 -6.25 0.31 6.79
CA CYS A 683 -7.16 0.53 5.66
C CYS A 683 -7.94 1.84 5.87
N ASN A 684 -7.31 3.00 5.62
CA ASN A 684 -7.83 4.29 6.08
C ASN A 684 -9.09 4.78 5.36
N LYS A 685 -9.40 4.25 4.18
CA LYS A 685 -10.57 4.63 3.38
C LYS A 685 -11.74 3.65 3.48
N LEU A 686 -11.67 2.67 4.37
CA LEU A 686 -12.74 1.69 4.56
C LEU A 686 -14.01 2.38 5.10
N GLU A 687 -15.13 2.19 4.39
CA GLU A 687 -16.45 2.71 4.73
C GLU A 687 -17.44 1.60 5.14
N SER A 688 -17.19 0.35 4.73
CA SER A 688 -18.13 -0.75 5.04
C SER A 688 -17.50 -2.14 5.01
N LEU A 689 -18.06 -3.05 5.81
CA LEU A 689 -17.81 -4.49 5.77
C LEU A 689 -19.14 -5.21 5.61
N SER A 690 -19.27 -6.03 4.58
CA SER A 690 -20.51 -6.73 4.26
C SER A 690 -20.34 -8.24 4.44
N PHE A 691 -21.17 -8.88 5.28
CA PHE A 691 -21.12 -10.31 5.56
C PHE A 691 -22.38 -11.02 5.03
N MET A 692 -22.21 -11.90 4.04
CA MET A 692 -23.32 -12.56 3.33
C MET A 692 -23.91 -13.80 4.05
N GLY A 693 -23.38 -14.19 5.21
CA GLY A 693 -23.85 -15.35 5.96
C GLY A 693 -25.24 -15.14 6.57
N GLU A 694 -26.13 -16.13 6.41
CA GLU A 694 -27.47 -16.11 7.02
C GLU A 694 -27.48 -16.61 8.46
N ASP A 695 -26.58 -17.56 8.75
CA ASP A 695 -26.53 -18.25 10.05
C ASP A 695 -25.28 -17.89 10.85
N ASN A 696 -24.26 -17.33 10.18
CA ASN A 696 -22.98 -17.00 10.81
C ASN A 696 -22.37 -15.71 10.24
N VAL A 697 -21.95 -14.80 11.12
CA VAL A 697 -21.13 -13.63 10.81
C VAL A 697 -19.86 -13.75 11.65
N PRO A 698 -18.65 -13.69 11.05
CA PRO A 698 -17.39 -13.83 11.78
C PRO A 698 -17.28 -12.85 12.94
N THR A 699 -16.67 -13.29 14.03
CA THR A 699 -16.30 -12.40 15.14
C THR A 699 -15.09 -11.56 14.75
N LEU A 700 -15.23 -10.23 14.85
CA LEU A 700 -14.14 -9.29 14.61
C LEU A 700 -13.35 -9.07 15.92
N ASN A 701 -12.02 -9.22 15.86
CA ASN A 701 -11.15 -8.92 16.98
C ASN A 701 -11.02 -7.40 17.19
N GLU A 702 -10.58 -6.97 18.39
CA GLU A 702 -10.45 -5.55 18.73
C GLU A 702 -9.48 -4.78 17.81
N ASN A 703 -8.42 -5.46 17.37
CA ASN A 703 -7.36 -4.93 16.53
C ASN A 703 -7.59 -5.20 15.03
N ILE A 704 -8.80 -5.56 14.60
CA ILE A 704 -9.07 -5.89 13.20
C ILE A 704 -8.73 -4.71 12.27
N MET A 705 -9.09 -3.51 12.71
CA MET A 705 -8.89 -2.21 12.07
C MET A 705 -7.96 -1.35 12.94
N TYR A 706 -6.89 -1.96 13.45
CA TYR A 706 -5.86 -1.23 14.20
C TYR A 706 -5.35 -0.04 13.38
N GLU A 707 -5.30 1.14 14.03
CA GLU A 707 -4.88 2.44 13.47
C GLU A 707 -5.44 2.77 12.08
N SER A 708 -6.58 2.18 11.73
CA SER A 708 -7.30 2.49 10.50
C SER A 708 -8.12 3.75 10.66
N GLY A 709 -8.82 4.16 9.59
CA GLY A 709 -9.82 5.22 9.65
C GLY A 709 -10.82 5.00 10.80
N ASN A 710 -11.45 6.08 11.27
CA ASN A 710 -12.37 6.03 12.40
C ASN A 710 -13.41 4.90 12.24
N LYS A 711 -13.39 3.89 13.12
CA LYS A 711 -14.33 2.74 13.11
C LYS A 711 -15.79 3.19 13.11
N LYS A 712 -16.10 4.37 13.66
CA LYS A 712 -17.43 5.00 13.64
C LYS A 712 -17.87 5.54 12.28
N ASN A 713 -17.01 5.49 11.27
CA ASN A 713 -17.37 5.75 9.88
C ASN A 713 -17.70 4.47 9.11
N VAL A 714 -17.46 3.28 9.69
CA VAL A 714 -17.64 2.00 9.01
C VAL A 714 -19.01 1.41 9.35
N THR A 715 -19.80 1.11 8.32
CA THR A 715 -21.06 0.35 8.47
C THR A 715 -20.80 -1.15 8.30
N ILE A 716 -21.32 -1.96 9.22
CA ILE A 716 -21.33 -3.42 9.10
C ILE A 716 -22.64 -3.85 8.45
N TYR A 717 -22.61 -4.37 7.23
CA TYR A 717 -23.78 -4.91 6.56
C TYR A 717 -23.90 -6.43 6.79
N VAL A 718 -25.11 -6.88 7.12
CA VAL A 718 -25.42 -8.30 7.41
C VAL A 718 -26.72 -8.71 6.73
N ARG A 719 -26.97 -10.01 6.54
CA ARG A 719 -28.26 -10.49 6.01
C ARG A 719 -29.39 -10.19 6.99
N LYS A 720 -30.56 -9.80 6.47
CA LYS A 720 -31.78 -9.49 7.25
C LYS A 720 -32.18 -10.63 8.17
N LYS A 721 -32.16 -11.86 7.65
CA LYS A 721 -32.44 -13.09 8.41
C LYS A 721 -31.48 -13.27 9.61
N TRP A 722 -30.19 -12.99 9.42
CA TRP A 722 -29.21 -13.07 10.51
C TRP A 722 -29.47 -11.99 11.57
N TYR A 723 -29.77 -10.77 11.12
CA TYR A 723 -30.06 -9.63 11.99
C TYR A 723 -31.32 -9.85 12.84
N GLU A 724 -32.37 -10.45 12.28
CA GLU A 724 -33.64 -10.72 12.97
C GLU A 724 -33.57 -11.91 13.96
N ALA A 725 -32.52 -12.72 13.90
CA ALA A 725 -32.35 -13.86 14.80
C ALA A 725 -31.88 -13.40 16.18
N GLY A 726 -32.75 -13.54 17.19
CA GLY A 726 -32.49 -13.06 18.56
C GLY A 726 -31.21 -13.58 19.23
N ALA A 727 -30.67 -14.71 18.77
CA ALA A 727 -29.38 -15.25 19.22
C ALA A 727 -28.18 -14.33 18.89
N ASN A 728 -28.32 -13.43 17.92
CA ASN A 728 -27.25 -12.54 17.45
C ASN A 728 -27.26 -11.16 18.11
N ASN A 729 -28.23 -10.87 18.98
CA ASN A 729 -28.43 -9.55 19.59
C ASN A 729 -27.19 -9.04 20.34
N GLU A 730 -26.46 -9.92 21.04
CA GLU A 730 -25.25 -9.55 21.76
C GLU A 730 -24.12 -9.13 20.81
N THR A 731 -23.91 -9.89 19.73
CA THR A 731 -22.94 -9.58 18.67
C THR A 731 -23.28 -8.25 18.00
N ILE A 732 -24.56 -8.02 17.68
CA ILE A 732 -25.03 -6.77 17.07
C ILE A 732 -24.74 -5.57 18.00
N LYS A 733 -25.03 -5.69 19.31
CA LYS A 733 -24.72 -4.64 20.29
C LYS A 733 -23.22 -4.38 20.38
N LYS A 734 -22.39 -5.43 20.41
CA LYS A 734 -20.93 -5.31 20.40
C LYS A 734 -20.44 -4.54 19.17
N TYR A 735 -20.96 -4.86 17.98
CA TYR A 735 -20.57 -4.18 16.75
C TYR A 735 -21.10 -2.74 16.68
N ASN A 736 -22.32 -2.46 17.13
CA ASN A 736 -22.82 -1.08 17.24
C ASN A 736 -21.98 -0.22 18.21
N ASN A 737 -21.42 -0.82 19.25
CA ASN A 737 -20.53 -0.11 20.18
C ASN A 737 -19.19 0.21 19.54
N THR A 738 -18.69 -0.62 18.62
CA THR A 738 -17.39 -0.43 17.96
C THR A 738 -17.48 0.38 16.67
N PHE A 739 -18.42 0.03 15.79
CA PHE A 739 -18.58 0.57 14.44
C PHE A 739 -19.69 1.63 14.39
N LYS A 740 -19.94 2.19 13.19
CA LYS A 740 -21.02 3.17 12.98
C LYS A 740 -22.37 2.55 13.35
N GLU A 741 -22.66 1.42 12.72
CA GLU A 741 -23.87 0.64 12.92
C GLU A 741 -23.73 -0.75 12.30
N VAL A 742 -24.53 -1.70 12.81
CA VAL A 742 -24.88 -2.92 12.07
C VAL A 742 -26.18 -2.63 11.33
N HIS A 743 -26.16 -2.79 10.01
CA HIS A 743 -27.27 -2.47 9.12
C HIS A 743 -27.67 -3.73 8.34
N PRO A 744 -28.92 -4.22 8.46
CA PRO A 744 -29.36 -5.40 7.73
C PRO A 744 -29.52 -5.11 6.23
N SER A 745 -29.51 -6.13 5.39
CA SER A 745 -30.13 -6.04 4.07
C SER A 745 -31.62 -5.70 4.20
N PHE A 746 -32.18 -5.16 3.12
CA PHE A 746 -33.57 -4.76 3.08
C PHE A 746 -34.32 -5.51 1.97
N VAL A 747 -35.64 -5.50 2.09
CA VAL A 747 -36.55 -6.15 1.15
C VAL A 747 -37.43 -5.07 0.54
N SER A 748 -37.48 -5.01 -0.79
CA SER A 748 -38.35 -4.05 -1.47
C SER A 748 -39.82 -4.32 -1.10
N SER A 749 -40.57 -3.28 -0.75
CA SER A 749 -41.96 -3.41 -0.30
C SER A 749 -42.98 -3.15 -1.42
N LYS A 750 -42.55 -2.50 -2.52
CA LYS A 750 -43.41 -1.97 -3.60
C LYS A 750 -42.75 -2.18 -4.96
N GLY A 751 -43.50 -1.97 -6.04
CA GLY A 751 -42.97 -2.13 -7.39
C GLY A 751 -42.81 -3.59 -7.80
N TYR A 752 -42.06 -3.80 -8.89
CA TYR A 752 -41.92 -5.11 -9.54
C TYR A 752 -40.80 -5.98 -8.95
N ASP A 753 -39.97 -5.42 -8.09
CA ASP A 753 -38.96 -6.13 -7.30
C ASP A 753 -39.42 -6.43 -5.87
N ARG A 754 -40.67 -6.10 -5.50
CA ARG A 754 -41.18 -6.33 -4.14
C ARG A 754 -40.98 -7.77 -3.67
N GLY A 755 -40.56 -7.92 -2.43
CA GLY A 755 -40.16 -9.21 -1.85
C GLY A 755 -38.71 -9.60 -2.15
N THR A 756 -38.01 -8.93 -3.08
CA THR A 756 -36.58 -9.17 -3.35
C THR A 756 -35.73 -8.57 -2.25
N GLU A 757 -34.80 -9.37 -1.74
CA GLU A 757 -33.76 -8.94 -0.81
C GLU A 757 -32.57 -8.32 -1.56
N PHE A 758 -32.26 -7.08 -1.23
CA PHE A 758 -31.08 -6.35 -1.69
C PHE A 758 -30.05 -6.28 -0.57
N PHE A 759 -28.83 -6.72 -0.86
CA PHE A 759 -27.73 -6.78 0.11
C PHE A 759 -26.69 -5.68 -0.19
N PRO A 760 -26.46 -4.73 0.73
CA PRO A 760 -25.46 -3.68 0.51
C PRO A 760 -24.04 -4.26 0.41
N THR A 761 -23.38 -4.02 -0.72
CA THR A 761 -21.98 -4.38 -0.97
C THR A 761 -21.03 -3.20 -0.73
N SER A 762 -21.58 -1.98 -0.71
CA SER A 762 -20.90 -0.78 -0.21
C SER A 762 -21.92 0.25 0.29
N THR A 763 -21.46 1.42 0.74
CA THR A 763 -22.33 2.50 1.23
C THR A 763 -23.31 3.04 0.19
N LYS A 764 -23.05 2.81 -1.11
CA LYS A 764 -23.84 3.32 -2.25
C LYS A 764 -24.39 2.23 -3.17
N ASN A 765 -23.94 0.98 -2.99
CA ASN A 765 -24.25 -0.11 -3.93
C ASN A 765 -24.86 -1.29 -3.20
N VAL A 766 -25.80 -1.94 -3.86
CA VAL A 766 -26.37 -3.22 -3.45
C VAL A 766 -26.14 -4.27 -4.53
N GLY A 767 -26.19 -5.52 -4.09
CA GLY A 767 -26.31 -6.68 -4.94
C GLY A 767 -27.61 -7.44 -4.65
N VAL A 768 -28.16 -8.07 -5.68
CA VAL A 768 -29.41 -8.83 -5.61
C VAL A 768 -29.14 -10.23 -5.05
N ILE A 769 -29.95 -10.69 -4.09
CA ILE A 769 -29.95 -12.07 -3.60
C ILE A 769 -31.16 -12.80 -4.20
N SER A 770 -32.28 -12.88 -3.50
CA SER A 770 -33.51 -13.51 -3.99
C SER A 770 -34.69 -13.06 -3.15
N PHE A 771 -35.84 -13.72 -3.28
CA PHE A 771 -37.00 -13.41 -2.47
C PHE A 771 -36.78 -13.71 -0.98
N TYR A 772 -37.15 -12.74 -0.14
CA TYR A 772 -37.43 -13.00 1.26
C TYR A 772 -38.75 -13.79 1.34
N THR A 773 -38.72 -14.92 2.04
CA THR A 773 -39.69 -16.04 1.97
C THR A 773 -41.16 -15.69 1.66
N GLY A 774 -41.78 -16.44 0.74
CA GLY A 774 -43.25 -16.49 0.58
C GLY A 774 -43.87 -15.37 -0.26
N GLN A 775 -43.06 -14.61 -1.00
CA GLN A 775 -43.51 -13.51 -1.87
C GLN A 775 -43.04 -13.68 -3.33
N GLU A 776 -42.73 -14.90 -3.74
CA GLU A 776 -42.17 -15.18 -5.06
C GLU A 776 -43.12 -14.75 -6.18
N ARG A 777 -42.55 -14.19 -7.25
CA ARG A 777 -43.27 -13.70 -8.43
C ARG A 777 -42.97 -14.55 -9.66
N THR A 778 -43.82 -14.47 -10.67
CA THR A 778 -43.57 -15.16 -11.95
C THR A 778 -42.57 -14.42 -12.83
N SER A 779 -42.37 -13.13 -12.62
CA SER A 779 -41.28 -12.36 -13.22
C SER A 779 -40.70 -11.38 -12.19
N VAL A 780 -39.43 -11.02 -12.36
CA VAL A 780 -38.74 -10.03 -11.52
C VAL A 780 -38.09 -8.99 -12.39
N ILE A 781 -38.26 -7.72 -12.03
CA ILE A 781 -37.61 -6.59 -12.69
C ILE A 781 -36.66 -5.98 -11.69
N ILE A 782 -35.37 -6.17 -11.91
CA ILE A 782 -34.29 -5.57 -11.14
C ILE A 782 -34.03 -4.18 -11.73
N ASP A 783 -34.44 -3.15 -11.00
CA ASP A 783 -34.26 -1.77 -11.42
C ASP A 783 -32.79 -1.32 -11.27
N LYS A 784 -32.44 -0.16 -11.84
CA LYS A 784 -31.13 0.48 -11.73
C LYS A 784 -30.83 0.93 -10.29
N GLN A 785 -31.89 1.23 -9.54
CA GLN A 785 -31.80 1.69 -8.17
C GLN A 785 -32.75 0.88 -7.28
N ALA A 786 -32.30 0.53 -6.08
CA ALA A 786 -33.13 -0.10 -5.06
C ALA A 786 -33.39 0.91 -3.94
N LYS A 787 -34.65 1.05 -3.56
CA LYS A 787 -35.08 1.96 -2.51
C LYS A 787 -35.35 1.19 -1.22
N GLU A 788 -34.61 1.51 -0.18
CA GLU A 788 -34.84 1.09 1.20
C GLU A 788 -35.81 2.09 1.85
N ASP A 789 -36.96 1.59 2.31
CA ASP A 789 -37.95 2.41 3.03
C ASP A 789 -37.45 2.78 4.43
N ALA A 790 -37.85 3.95 4.93
CA ALA A 790 -37.52 4.37 6.29
C ALA A 790 -38.15 3.45 7.35
N VAL A 791 -37.33 3.01 8.31
CA VAL A 791 -37.76 2.36 9.55
C VAL A 791 -37.81 3.41 10.65
N THR A 792 -39.01 3.97 10.87
CA THR A 792 -39.22 5.11 11.79
C THR A 792 -39.48 4.70 13.23
N THR A 793 -39.95 3.47 13.46
CA THR A 793 -40.06 2.88 14.79
C THR A 793 -38.81 2.06 15.11
N PRO A 794 -38.20 2.21 16.30
CA PRO A 794 -37.05 1.40 16.69
C PRO A 794 -37.32 -0.10 16.52
N ASP A 795 -36.38 -0.80 15.91
CA ASP A 795 -36.44 -2.25 15.75
C ASP A 795 -36.20 -3.00 17.07
N HIS A 796 -36.06 -4.33 17.00
CA HIS A 796 -35.83 -5.18 18.17
C HIS A 796 -34.47 -4.95 18.88
N ILE A 797 -33.55 -4.18 18.27
CA ILE A 797 -32.28 -3.74 18.85
C ILE A 797 -32.33 -2.25 19.25
N GLY A 798 -33.42 -1.55 18.93
CA GLY A 798 -33.62 -0.13 19.20
C GLY A 798 -33.05 0.80 18.12
N LYS A 799 -32.83 0.30 16.89
CA LYS A 799 -32.32 1.08 15.75
C LYS A 799 -33.44 1.54 14.82
N THR A 800 -33.25 2.72 14.24
CA THR A 800 -34.05 3.26 13.14
C THR A 800 -33.13 3.45 11.94
N PHE A 801 -33.69 3.32 10.74
CA PHE A 801 -32.94 3.47 9.49
C PHE A 801 -33.64 4.50 8.61
N PRO A 802 -32.92 5.52 8.10
CA PRO A 802 -33.52 6.49 7.18
C PRO A 802 -33.80 5.83 5.84
N GLU A 803 -34.74 6.41 5.10
CA GLU A 803 -34.94 6.05 3.69
C GLU A 803 -33.63 6.26 2.91
N LYS A 804 -33.30 5.30 2.05
CA LYS A 804 -32.06 5.36 1.27
C LYS A 804 -32.21 4.68 -0.08
N THR A 805 -31.60 5.28 -1.10
CA THR A 805 -31.54 4.71 -2.45
C THR A 805 -30.13 4.25 -2.76
N TYR A 806 -30.00 3.04 -3.30
CA TYR A 806 -28.73 2.41 -3.69
C TYR A 806 -28.70 2.16 -5.19
N GLU A 807 -27.50 2.19 -5.78
CA GLU A 807 -27.29 1.63 -7.12
C GLU A 807 -27.29 0.11 -7.05
N VAL A 808 -28.03 -0.55 -7.95
CA VAL A 808 -27.94 -2.00 -8.10
C VAL A 808 -26.78 -2.31 -9.05
N SER A 809 -25.75 -2.97 -8.52
CA SER A 809 -24.47 -3.11 -9.23
C SER A 809 -24.04 -4.55 -9.47
N SER A 810 -24.70 -5.51 -8.82
CA SER A 810 -24.36 -6.92 -8.89
C SER A 810 -25.56 -7.83 -8.66
N ILE A 811 -25.46 -9.05 -9.17
CA ILE A 811 -26.33 -10.16 -8.81
C ILE A 811 -25.42 -11.11 -8.04
N LEU A 812 -25.66 -11.23 -6.74
CA LEU A 812 -24.73 -11.88 -5.82
C LEU A 812 -24.85 -13.39 -5.89
N ASP A 813 -23.95 -14.05 -5.17
CA ASP A 813 -23.86 -15.49 -5.15
C ASP A 813 -25.16 -16.16 -4.69
N PHE A 814 -25.55 -17.21 -5.41
CA PHE A 814 -26.78 -18.01 -5.20
C PHE A 814 -28.09 -17.29 -5.50
N ALA A 815 -28.04 -16.11 -6.15
CA ALA A 815 -29.24 -15.37 -6.48
C ALA A 815 -30.19 -16.17 -7.36
N TYR A 816 -31.41 -16.42 -6.88
CA TYR A 816 -32.42 -17.25 -7.56
C TYR A 816 -32.02 -18.70 -7.84
N GLU A 817 -30.99 -19.24 -7.18
CA GLU A 817 -30.49 -20.61 -7.38
C GLU A 817 -31.60 -21.66 -7.20
N LYS A 818 -32.40 -21.53 -6.14
CA LYS A 818 -33.42 -22.51 -5.72
C LYS A 818 -34.85 -22.09 -6.06
N ASN A 819 -35.03 -21.08 -6.92
CA ASN A 819 -36.34 -20.53 -7.19
C ASN A 819 -37.21 -21.50 -8.03
N THR A 820 -38.50 -21.59 -7.71
CA THR A 820 -39.48 -22.47 -8.37
C THR A 820 -40.66 -21.73 -9.01
N THR A 821 -40.74 -20.41 -8.87
CA THR A 821 -41.90 -19.60 -9.30
C THR A 821 -41.54 -18.62 -10.42
N VAL A 822 -40.36 -18.02 -10.35
CA VAL A 822 -39.84 -17.02 -11.30
C VAL A 822 -39.55 -17.69 -12.62
N LYS A 823 -40.19 -17.19 -13.68
CA LYS A 823 -40.02 -17.60 -15.06
C LYS A 823 -39.12 -16.65 -15.84
N ALA A 824 -39.27 -15.34 -15.61
CA ALA A 824 -38.47 -14.31 -16.28
C ALA A 824 -37.75 -13.38 -15.31
N ILE A 825 -36.50 -13.06 -15.57
CA ILE A 825 -35.73 -12.05 -14.81
C ILE A 825 -35.24 -10.97 -15.76
N VAL A 826 -35.55 -9.72 -15.45
CA VAL A 826 -35.13 -8.56 -16.24
C VAL A 826 -34.20 -7.71 -15.39
N SER A 827 -32.98 -7.50 -15.87
CA SER A 827 -32.03 -6.54 -15.31
C SER A 827 -32.04 -5.27 -16.13
N LEU A 828 -32.62 -4.20 -15.56
CA LEU A 828 -32.56 -2.85 -16.14
C LEU A 828 -31.22 -2.15 -15.87
N ALA A 829 -30.48 -2.60 -14.84
CA ALA A 829 -29.15 -2.10 -14.51
C ALA A 829 -28.02 -2.79 -15.28
N ASP A 830 -26.91 -2.07 -15.43
CA ASP A 830 -25.62 -2.64 -15.80
C ASP A 830 -25.04 -3.41 -14.61
N MET A 831 -25.09 -4.74 -14.68
CA MET A 831 -24.57 -5.61 -13.63
C MET A 831 -23.07 -5.81 -13.81
N GLY A 832 -22.27 -5.28 -12.88
CA GLY A 832 -20.82 -5.41 -12.90
C GLY A 832 -20.33 -6.81 -12.52
N TYR A 833 -21.09 -7.53 -11.70
CA TYR A 833 -20.79 -8.89 -11.24
C TYR A 833 -22.05 -9.78 -11.27
N ILE A 834 -21.87 -11.03 -11.72
CA ILE A 834 -22.87 -12.09 -11.67
C ILE A 834 -22.29 -13.28 -10.89
N GLY A 835 -22.94 -13.59 -9.78
CA GLY A 835 -22.54 -14.63 -8.83
C GLY A 835 -22.61 -16.03 -9.41
N MET A 836 -21.75 -16.91 -8.91
CA MET A 836 -21.48 -18.23 -9.51
C MET A 836 -22.72 -19.10 -9.69
N ASN A 837 -23.54 -19.24 -8.66
CA ASN A 837 -24.72 -20.12 -8.70
C ASN A 837 -26.02 -19.36 -8.93
N SER A 838 -25.95 -18.20 -9.55
CA SER A 838 -27.15 -17.41 -9.87
C SER A 838 -28.02 -18.12 -10.91
N PHE A 839 -29.30 -17.74 -11.03
CA PHE A 839 -30.26 -18.15 -12.08
C PHE A 839 -30.49 -19.65 -12.35
N LYS A 840 -30.03 -20.54 -11.45
CA LYS A 840 -30.20 -21.99 -11.58
C LYS A 840 -31.61 -22.51 -11.29
N GLY A 841 -32.53 -21.66 -10.82
CA GLY A 841 -33.91 -22.04 -10.51
C GLY A 841 -34.59 -22.74 -11.69
N ASN A 842 -35.25 -23.88 -11.41
CA ASN A 842 -35.83 -24.73 -12.46
C ASN A 842 -36.89 -24.02 -13.28
N SER A 843 -37.64 -23.10 -12.67
CA SER A 843 -38.70 -22.33 -13.34
C SER A 843 -38.19 -21.23 -14.26
N ILE A 844 -36.94 -20.78 -14.11
CA ILE A 844 -36.39 -19.62 -14.82
C ILE A 844 -36.09 -20.01 -16.27
N THR A 845 -36.83 -19.47 -17.22
CA THR A 845 -36.67 -19.72 -18.66
C THR A 845 -35.92 -18.59 -19.35
N ASP A 846 -36.25 -17.34 -19.01
CA ASP A 846 -35.85 -16.17 -19.79
C ASP A 846 -35.15 -15.13 -18.91
N ILE A 847 -33.95 -14.71 -19.32
CA ILE A 847 -33.17 -13.70 -18.62
C ILE A 847 -32.87 -12.55 -19.59
N TYR A 848 -33.16 -11.32 -19.18
CA TYR A 848 -33.02 -10.13 -20.02
C TYR A 848 -32.00 -9.20 -19.37
N PHE A 849 -30.91 -8.88 -20.07
CA PHE A 849 -29.97 -7.83 -19.67
C PHE A 849 -30.09 -6.64 -20.62
N VAL A 850 -30.70 -5.57 -20.12
CA VAL A 850 -30.91 -4.31 -20.87
C VAL A 850 -29.64 -3.45 -20.88
N GLY A 851 -28.71 -3.72 -19.96
CA GLY A 851 -27.43 -3.04 -19.85
C GLY A 851 -26.52 -3.18 -21.08
N ASN A 852 -25.60 -2.23 -21.23
CA ASN A 852 -24.68 -2.15 -22.36
C ASN A 852 -23.41 -2.97 -22.17
N MET A 853 -23.11 -3.43 -20.95
CA MET A 853 -21.85 -4.13 -20.65
C MET A 853 -22.09 -5.45 -19.92
N PRO A 854 -21.54 -6.58 -20.41
CA PRO A 854 -21.59 -7.84 -19.68
C PRO A 854 -20.76 -7.76 -18.40
N GLY A 855 -21.35 -8.14 -17.27
CA GLY A 855 -20.67 -8.27 -15.99
C GLY A 855 -19.58 -9.33 -15.97
N LYS A 856 -18.73 -9.30 -14.93
CA LYS A 856 -17.82 -10.41 -14.62
C LYS A 856 -18.61 -11.58 -14.04
N LEU A 857 -18.31 -12.80 -14.51
CA LEU A 857 -18.91 -14.01 -13.95
C LEU A 857 -17.99 -14.55 -12.87
N GLY A 858 -18.50 -14.69 -11.64
CA GLY A 858 -17.71 -15.25 -10.53
C GLY A 858 -17.18 -16.65 -10.85
N SER A 859 -17.88 -17.43 -11.67
CA SER A 859 -17.48 -18.80 -12.05
C SER A 859 -16.23 -18.83 -12.92
N VAL A 860 -16.01 -17.77 -13.68
CA VAL A 860 -14.83 -17.60 -14.53
C VAL A 860 -13.69 -16.98 -13.73
N GLU A 861 -13.95 -15.87 -13.02
CA GLU A 861 -12.92 -15.16 -12.24
C GLU A 861 -12.36 -16.03 -11.09
N PHE A 862 -13.20 -16.85 -10.46
CA PHE A 862 -12.81 -17.74 -9.38
C PHE A 862 -12.48 -19.16 -9.85
N GLU A 863 -12.28 -19.37 -11.16
CA GLU A 863 -11.84 -20.66 -11.72
C GLU A 863 -12.73 -21.86 -11.31
N GLN A 864 -14.04 -21.64 -11.22
CA GLN A 864 -15.02 -22.63 -10.76
C GLN A 864 -16.12 -22.83 -11.81
N SER A 865 -15.74 -23.42 -12.95
CA SER A 865 -16.65 -23.66 -14.08
C SER A 865 -17.81 -24.57 -13.73
N SER A 866 -17.69 -25.51 -12.78
CA SER A 866 -18.80 -26.37 -12.32
C SER A 866 -19.95 -25.62 -11.66
N SER A 867 -19.70 -24.39 -11.21
CA SER A 867 -20.67 -23.53 -10.54
C SER A 867 -20.98 -22.34 -11.42
N TYR A 868 -21.38 -22.61 -12.66
CA TYR A 868 -21.71 -21.60 -13.67
C TYR A 868 -23.10 -20.98 -13.46
N PRO A 869 -23.31 -19.66 -13.68
CA PRO A 869 -24.55 -18.95 -13.32
C PRO A 869 -25.75 -19.21 -14.23
N PHE A 870 -25.63 -20.03 -15.25
CA PHE A 870 -26.70 -20.27 -16.20
C PHE A 870 -26.88 -21.76 -16.42
N LYS A 871 -28.12 -22.18 -16.69
CA LYS A 871 -28.42 -23.54 -17.13
C LYS A 871 -28.03 -23.72 -18.60
N GLU A 872 -27.73 -24.94 -18.99
CA GLU A 872 -27.41 -25.28 -20.39
C GLU A 872 -28.59 -24.89 -21.31
N GLY A 873 -28.30 -24.13 -22.37
CA GLY A 873 -29.31 -23.68 -23.34
C GLY A 873 -30.30 -22.65 -22.80
N GLN A 874 -30.07 -22.06 -21.61
CA GLN A 874 -30.94 -21.02 -21.05
C GLN A 874 -30.96 -19.77 -21.96
N ASN A 875 -32.14 -19.19 -22.16
CA ASN A 875 -32.30 -18.03 -23.02
C ASN A 875 -31.80 -16.77 -22.31
N ILE A 876 -30.83 -16.10 -22.91
CA ILE A 876 -30.28 -14.83 -22.44
C ILE A 876 -30.48 -13.79 -23.52
N TYR A 877 -31.35 -12.83 -23.24
CA TYR A 877 -31.72 -11.76 -24.15
C TYR A 877 -30.93 -10.50 -23.84
N VAL A 878 -30.27 -9.95 -24.86
CA VAL A 878 -29.47 -8.71 -24.79
C VAL A 878 -29.78 -7.81 -25.99
N LYS A 879 -29.28 -6.58 -25.97
CA LYS A 879 -29.35 -5.68 -27.14
C LYS A 879 -28.67 -6.28 -28.36
N GLN A 880 -29.14 -5.94 -29.56
CA GLN A 880 -28.59 -6.47 -30.81
C GLN A 880 -27.11 -6.14 -30.94
N SER A 881 -26.72 -4.90 -30.61
CA SER A 881 -25.33 -4.45 -30.63
C SER A 881 -24.42 -5.14 -29.60
N LYS A 882 -24.97 -5.87 -28.63
CA LYS A 882 -24.25 -6.44 -27.48
C LYS A 882 -24.15 -7.97 -27.46
N VAL A 883 -24.76 -8.66 -28.43
CA VAL A 883 -24.72 -10.13 -28.49
C VAL A 883 -23.29 -10.65 -28.50
N ASP A 884 -22.40 -10.07 -29.30
CA ASP A 884 -21.02 -10.55 -29.42
C ASP A 884 -20.16 -10.19 -28.20
N ASP A 885 -20.39 -9.03 -27.58
CA ASP A 885 -19.75 -8.63 -26.32
C ASP A 885 -20.04 -9.67 -25.21
N TYR A 886 -21.31 -10.05 -25.07
CA TYR A 886 -21.75 -11.04 -24.07
C TYR A 886 -21.26 -12.45 -24.41
N LYS A 887 -21.33 -12.88 -25.68
CA LYS A 887 -20.78 -14.18 -26.10
C LYS A 887 -19.29 -14.27 -25.82
N THR A 888 -18.51 -13.24 -26.19
CA THR A 888 -17.07 -13.22 -25.96
C THR A 888 -16.72 -13.34 -24.48
N LYS A 889 -17.51 -12.71 -23.60
CA LYS A 889 -17.21 -12.69 -22.17
C LYS A 889 -17.78 -13.88 -21.40
N TRP A 890 -18.94 -14.41 -21.78
CA TRP A 890 -19.68 -15.42 -21.02
C TRP A 890 -19.67 -16.80 -21.69
N GLN A 891 -19.49 -16.93 -23.00
CA GLN A 891 -19.44 -18.26 -23.61
C GLN A 891 -18.12 -18.95 -23.26
N ILE A 892 -18.20 -20.11 -22.58
CA ILE A 892 -17.03 -20.98 -22.30
C ILE A 892 -17.25 -22.38 -22.89
N GLU A 893 -16.18 -23.13 -23.10
CA GLU A 893 -16.23 -24.44 -23.77
C GLU A 893 -17.17 -25.44 -23.08
N SER A 894 -17.28 -25.37 -21.75
CA SER A 894 -18.06 -26.34 -20.97
C SER A 894 -19.55 -26.00 -20.80
N HIS A 895 -20.04 -24.88 -21.32
CA HIS A 895 -21.45 -24.44 -21.17
C HIS A 895 -21.97 -23.77 -22.43
N THR A 896 -23.03 -24.28 -23.06
CA THR A 896 -23.66 -23.64 -24.23
C THR A 896 -24.73 -22.65 -23.79
N LEU A 897 -24.57 -21.38 -24.15
CA LEU A 897 -25.54 -20.33 -23.83
C LEU A 897 -26.33 -19.90 -25.07
N ASN A 898 -27.63 -19.72 -24.92
CA ASN A 898 -28.46 -19.13 -25.96
C ASN A 898 -28.54 -17.60 -25.78
N ILE A 899 -27.44 -16.91 -26.14
CA ILE A 899 -27.36 -15.44 -26.11
C ILE A 899 -27.88 -14.88 -27.44
N THR A 900 -28.99 -14.14 -27.39
CA THR A 900 -29.68 -13.61 -28.58
C THR A 900 -30.33 -12.25 -28.32
N HIS A 901 -30.59 -11.49 -29.39
CA HIS A 901 -31.39 -10.25 -29.32
C HIS A 901 -32.85 -10.47 -29.74
N LYS A 902 -33.16 -11.64 -30.30
CA LYS A 902 -34.47 -11.95 -30.87
C LYS A 902 -35.38 -12.52 -29.78
N ILE A 903 -36.16 -11.66 -29.14
CA ILE A 903 -37.13 -12.03 -28.11
C ILE A 903 -38.37 -12.62 -28.82
N PRO A 904 -38.61 -13.94 -28.73
CA PRO A 904 -39.68 -14.58 -29.49
C PRO A 904 -41.05 -14.11 -29.01
N GLN A 905 -41.97 -13.84 -29.93
CA GLN A 905 -43.35 -13.45 -29.63
C GLN A 905 -44.34 -14.24 -30.48
N GLU A 906 -45.51 -14.53 -29.91
CA GLU A 906 -46.59 -15.17 -30.65
C GLU A 906 -47.36 -14.13 -31.48
N THR A 907 -47.29 -14.22 -32.80
CA THR A 907 -48.10 -13.40 -33.72
C THR A 907 -49.12 -14.23 -34.47
N ASN A 908 -50.30 -13.65 -34.67
CA ASN A 908 -51.42 -14.29 -35.36
C ASN A 908 -52.05 -13.31 -36.35
N LYS A 909 -52.75 -13.83 -37.38
CA LYS A 909 -53.56 -13.03 -38.33
C LYS A 909 -54.45 -11.99 -37.65
N ASN A 910 -55.03 -12.35 -36.51
CA ASN A 910 -56.00 -11.53 -35.80
C ASN A 910 -55.37 -10.69 -34.67
N GLY A 911 -54.06 -10.82 -34.43
CA GLY A 911 -53.32 -10.10 -33.40
C GLY A 911 -52.88 -10.96 -32.21
N GLY A 912 -51.92 -10.48 -31.44
CA GLY A 912 -51.53 -10.97 -30.11
C GLY A 912 -51.18 -9.79 -29.21
N THR A 913 -51.38 -9.88 -27.90
CA THR A 913 -51.11 -8.78 -26.97
C THR A 913 -49.82 -9.00 -26.20
N VAL A 914 -49.01 -7.96 -26.02
CA VAL A 914 -47.71 -8.04 -25.34
C VAL A 914 -47.43 -6.80 -24.51
N CYS A 915 -46.53 -6.96 -23.54
CA CYS A 915 -45.94 -5.86 -22.79
C CYS A 915 -44.54 -6.27 -22.29
N PHE A 916 -43.60 -5.32 -22.27
CA PHE A 916 -42.28 -5.50 -21.69
C PHE A 916 -41.94 -4.35 -20.74
N PRO A 917 -41.10 -4.57 -19.71
CA PRO A 917 -40.66 -3.53 -18.77
C PRO A 917 -39.47 -2.70 -19.29
N PHE A 918 -39.13 -2.87 -20.56
CA PHE A 918 -38.10 -2.13 -21.29
C PHE A 918 -38.60 -1.85 -22.69
N ASP A 919 -37.99 -0.89 -23.36
CA ASP A 919 -38.39 -0.50 -24.70
C ASP A 919 -38.02 -1.60 -25.70
N VAL A 920 -38.95 -1.91 -26.60
CA VAL A 920 -38.72 -2.89 -27.65
C VAL A 920 -39.02 -2.33 -29.02
N LYS A 921 -38.35 -2.89 -30.03
CA LYS A 921 -38.55 -2.57 -31.44
C LYS A 921 -38.84 -3.84 -32.23
N TYR A 922 -39.79 -3.75 -33.15
CA TYR A 922 -40.11 -4.82 -34.10
C TYR A 922 -39.30 -4.66 -35.40
N PRO A 923 -38.93 -5.76 -36.06
CA PRO A 923 -38.20 -5.71 -37.32
C PRO A 923 -39.02 -4.98 -38.40
N GLU A 924 -38.43 -3.98 -39.04
CA GLU A 924 -39.04 -3.24 -40.15
C GLU A 924 -38.67 -3.86 -41.51
N GLY A 925 -39.37 -3.46 -42.58
CA GLY A 925 -38.93 -3.72 -43.95
C GLY A 925 -39.11 -5.16 -44.44
N GLN A 926 -39.94 -5.97 -43.77
CA GLN A 926 -40.21 -7.36 -44.18
C GLN A 926 -41.34 -7.49 -45.23
N GLY A 927 -41.72 -6.39 -45.88
CA GLY A 927 -42.78 -6.35 -46.90
C GLY A 927 -44.12 -6.85 -46.36
N ASP A 928 -44.76 -7.79 -47.06
CA ASP A 928 -46.05 -8.36 -46.65
C ASP A 928 -46.00 -9.19 -45.34
N LYS A 929 -44.81 -9.51 -44.84
CA LYS A 929 -44.59 -10.25 -43.58
C LYS A 929 -44.33 -9.33 -42.38
N ASP A 930 -44.32 -8.03 -42.61
CA ASP A 930 -43.99 -7.04 -41.62
C ASP A 930 -44.95 -7.06 -40.42
N ILE A 931 -44.39 -6.82 -39.24
CA ILE A 931 -45.07 -7.00 -37.96
C ILE A 931 -45.15 -5.64 -37.27
N LYS A 932 -46.36 -5.08 -37.24
CA LYS A 932 -46.60 -3.74 -36.71
C LYS A 932 -47.25 -3.82 -35.32
N PRO A 933 -46.73 -3.05 -34.34
CA PRO A 933 -47.42 -2.82 -33.09
C PRO A 933 -48.51 -1.74 -33.25
N TYR A 934 -49.66 -1.98 -32.63
CA TYR A 934 -50.83 -1.12 -32.65
C TYR A 934 -51.32 -0.85 -31.23
N VAL A 935 -51.83 0.35 -31.01
CA VAL A 935 -52.45 0.76 -29.74
C VAL A 935 -53.91 1.21 -29.98
N PRO A 936 -54.89 0.70 -29.22
CA PRO A 936 -56.25 1.23 -29.22
C PRO A 936 -56.29 2.68 -28.73
N VAL A 937 -56.99 3.59 -29.42
CA VAL A 937 -57.11 5.00 -29.00
C VAL A 937 -58.50 5.61 -29.23
N ASP A 938 -59.34 5.05 -30.12
CA ASP A 938 -60.73 5.48 -30.31
C ASP A 938 -61.73 4.39 -29.89
N TYR A 939 -62.54 4.74 -28.90
CA TYR A 939 -63.44 3.86 -28.17
C TYR A 939 -64.92 4.20 -28.40
N THR A 940 -65.21 5.17 -29.28
CA THR A 940 -66.55 5.74 -29.49
C THR A 940 -67.62 4.66 -29.75
N TYR A 941 -67.23 3.59 -30.44
CA TYR A 941 -68.11 2.51 -30.87
C TYR A 941 -68.00 1.22 -30.04
N ALA A 942 -67.28 1.25 -28.91
CA ALA A 942 -67.08 0.07 -28.06
C ALA A 942 -68.39 -0.46 -27.44
N TYR A 943 -69.43 0.39 -27.36
CA TYR A 943 -70.72 0.08 -26.75
C TYR A 943 -71.88 -0.04 -27.76
N ALA A 944 -71.57 -0.08 -29.07
CA ALA A 944 -72.60 -0.18 -30.09
C ALA A 944 -73.46 -1.45 -29.90
N ALA A 945 -74.79 -1.31 -30.06
CA ALA A 945 -75.74 -2.42 -29.86
C ALA A 945 -75.52 -3.59 -30.84
N SER A 946 -74.95 -3.31 -32.01
CA SER A 946 -74.55 -4.29 -33.03
C SER A 946 -73.11 -4.02 -33.46
N ASN A 947 -72.28 -5.07 -33.47
CA ASN A 947 -70.87 -5.02 -33.89
C ASN A 947 -70.03 -3.96 -33.14
N PRO A 948 -69.89 -4.07 -31.81
CA PRO A 948 -69.03 -3.17 -31.05
C PRO A 948 -67.57 -3.27 -31.51
N ILE A 949 -66.96 -2.11 -31.76
CA ILE A 949 -65.59 -2.00 -32.28
C ILE A 949 -64.77 -0.95 -31.53
N VAL A 950 -63.46 -1.16 -31.50
CA VAL A 950 -62.46 -0.19 -31.03
C VAL A 950 -61.42 0.02 -32.13
N ARG A 951 -61.09 1.28 -32.43
CA ARG A 951 -60.09 1.62 -33.44
C ARG A 951 -58.69 1.65 -32.81
N ALA A 952 -57.76 0.94 -33.42
CA ALA A 952 -56.35 0.88 -33.04
C ALA A 952 -55.46 1.45 -34.15
N TYR A 953 -54.42 2.17 -33.74
CA TYR A 953 -53.56 2.96 -34.62
C TYR A 953 -52.13 2.41 -34.57
N SER A 954 -51.44 2.40 -35.71
CA SER A 954 -50.07 1.88 -35.78
C SER A 954 -49.07 2.79 -35.09
N LEU A 955 -48.06 2.19 -34.47
CA LEU A 955 -46.83 2.89 -34.12
C LEU A 955 -45.88 2.74 -35.32
N ASP A 956 -45.79 3.78 -36.15
CA ASP A 956 -45.19 3.72 -37.49
C ASP A 956 -43.68 3.44 -37.52
N ASP A 957 -43.00 3.65 -36.40
CA ASP A 957 -41.57 3.37 -36.22
C ASP A 957 -41.29 2.03 -35.53
N TYR A 958 -42.32 1.18 -35.41
CA TYR A 958 -42.24 -0.18 -34.88
C TYR A 958 -41.75 -0.26 -33.42
N TYR A 959 -41.77 0.87 -32.73
CA TYR A 959 -41.27 1.04 -31.39
C TYR A 959 -42.42 0.93 -30.38
N VAL A 960 -42.21 0.12 -29.34
CA VAL A 960 -43.14 -0.02 -28.22
C VAL A 960 -42.42 0.41 -26.96
N PRO A 961 -42.82 1.53 -26.34
CA PRO A 961 -42.24 1.95 -25.07
C PRO A 961 -42.48 0.92 -23.97
N ALA A 962 -41.60 0.89 -22.97
CA ALA A 962 -41.76 0.09 -21.77
C ALA A 962 -43.14 0.28 -21.12
N TYR A 963 -43.66 -0.80 -20.53
CA TYR A 963 -44.97 -0.87 -19.86
C TYR A 963 -46.20 -0.62 -20.74
N VAL A 964 -46.01 -0.42 -22.05
CA VAL A 964 -47.12 -0.26 -22.99
C VAL A 964 -47.68 -1.62 -23.37
N GLY A 965 -49.00 -1.75 -23.23
CA GLY A 965 -49.74 -2.88 -23.78
C GLY A 965 -50.04 -2.63 -25.26
N ALA A 966 -49.46 -3.42 -26.15
CA ALA A 966 -49.64 -3.27 -27.59
C ALA A 966 -50.26 -4.53 -28.22
N LEU A 967 -50.94 -4.34 -29.34
CA LEU A 967 -51.43 -5.38 -30.24
C LEU A 967 -50.41 -5.58 -31.36
N ILE A 968 -49.92 -6.80 -31.53
CA ILE A 968 -49.01 -7.13 -32.62
C ILE A 968 -49.80 -7.76 -33.77
N ARG A 969 -49.72 -7.20 -34.98
CA ARG A 969 -50.39 -7.73 -36.18
C ARG A 969 -49.43 -7.91 -37.36
N SER A 970 -49.67 -8.97 -38.15
CA SER A 970 -49.13 -9.13 -39.51
C SER A 970 -50.25 -8.96 -40.54
N LYS A 971 -50.03 -8.16 -41.59
CA LYS A 971 -51.10 -7.76 -42.55
C LYS A 971 -51.62 -8.88 -43.45
N LYS A 972 -50.83 -9.93 -43.76
CA LYS A 972 -51.24 -10.95 -44.77
C LYS A 972 -50.96 -12.42 -44.42
N THR A 973 -50.32 -12.74 -43.29
CA THR A 973 -49.93 -14.13 -42.99
C THR A 973 -50.58 -14.67 -41.71
N ALA A 974 -50.94 -15.96 -41.71
CA ALA A 974 -51.65 -16.59 -40.59
C ALA A 974 -50.80 -16.65 -39.30
N THR A 975 -49.48 -16.84 -39.47
CA THR A 975 -48.42 -16.88 -38.45
C THR A 975 -47.08 -16.59 -39.13
N VAL A 976 -46.24 -15.73 -38.54
CA VAL A 976 -44.81 -15.54 -38.91
C VAL A 976 -43.96 -15.90 -37.68
N SER A 977 -42.74 -16.37 -37.86
CA SER A 977 -41.73 -16.38 -36.79
C SER A 977 -41.45 -14.94 -36.37
N SER A 978 -42.14 -14.46 -35.35
CA SER A 978 -42.05 -13.10 -34.87
C SER A 978 -41.11 -13.00 -33.69
N TYR A 979 -40.38 -11.89 -33.64
CA TYR A 979 -39.62 -11.49 -32.48
C TYR A 979 -39.64 -9.96 -32.37
N CYS A 980 -39.41 -9.46 -31.17
CA CYS A 980 -38.95 -8.10 -30.96
C CYS A 980 -37.51 -8.13 -30.45
N GLN A 981 -36.90 -6.96 -30.32
CA GLN A 981 -35.60 -6.79 -29.69
C GLN A 981 -35.64 -5.58 -28.77
N MET A 982 -34.71 -5.51 -27.81
CA MET A 982 -34.51 -4.30 -27.02
C MET A 982 -34.15 -3.14 -27.95
N ASP A 983 -34.76 -1.97 -27.74
CA ASP A 983 -34.29 -0.74 -28.38
C ASP A 983 -32.84 -0.45 -27.94
N GLU A 984 -32.01 0.05 -28.86
CA GLU A 984 -30.61 0.36 -28.55
C GLU A 984 -30.49 1.56 -27.59
N ASP A 985 -31.36 2.56 -27.74
CA ASP A 985 -31.31 3.82 -26.99
C ASP A 985 -32.03 3.73 -25.63
N GLN A 986 -33.03 2.84 -25.49
CA GLN A 986 -33.87 2.69 -24.29
C GLN A 986 -34.40 4.05 -23.74
N MET A 987 -34.93 4.89 -24.63
CA MET A 987 -35.24 6.31 -24.39
C MET A 987 -36.65 6.63 -23.86
N HIS A 988 -37.51 5.64 -23.65
CA HIS A 988 -38.92 5.77 -23.24
C HIS A 988 -39.65 6.98 -23.88
N LYS A 989 -40.07 6.86 -25.14
CA LYS A 989 -40.66 7.96 -25.93
C LYS A 989 -42.19 8.05 -25.77
N GLU A 990 -42.65 8.54 -24.61
CA GLU A 990 -44.09 8.70 -24.30
C GLU A 990 -44.82 9.71 -25.22
N ASP A 991 -44.10 10.69 -25.76
CA ASP A 991 -44.58 11.66 -26.74
C ASP A 991 -45.13 10.99 -28.02
N LYS A 992 -44.54 9.87 -28.44
CA LYS A 992 -45.02 9.09 -29.60
C LYS A 992 -46.39 8.45 -29.37
N LEU A 993 -46.71 8.09 -28.13
CA LEU A 993 -48.02 7.56 -27.78
C LEU A 993 -49.08 8.67 -27.82
N THR A 994 -48.71 9.86 -27.36
CA THR A 994 -49.61 11.03 -27.38
C THR A 994 -49.94 11.45 -28.82
N ALA A 995 -48.96 11.36 -29.73
CA ALA A 995 -49.14 11.70 -31.14
C ALA A 995 -50.21 10.87 -31.86
N VAL A 996 -50.40 9.61 -31.45
CA VAL A 996 -51.47 8.72 -31.96
C VAL A 996 -52.73 8.76 -31.09
N GLY A 997 -52.81 9.64 -30.09
CA GLY A 997 -53.97 9.80 -29.21
C GLY A 997 -54.06 8.78 -28.06
N TYR A 998 -53.03 7.98 -27.83
CA TYR A 998 -53.00 7.05 -26.71
C TYR A 998 -52.70 7.77 -25.41
N ASN A 999 -53.51 7.50 -24.38
CA ASN A 999 -53.29 7.99 -23.03
C ASN A 999 -53.32 6.84 -22.04
N LYS A 1000 -52.18 6.57 -21.39
CA LYS A 1000 -52.02 5.49 -20.40
C LYS A 1000 -52.89 5.65 -19.14
N ASN A 1001 -53.44 6.83 -18.91
CA ASN A 1001 -54.32 7.15 -17.80
C ASN A 1001 -55.79 7.28 -18.22
N ALA A 1002 -56.12 7.04 -19.50
CA ALA A 1002 -57.50 7.09 -19.95
C ALA A 1002 -58.35 5.99 -19.30
N GLU A 1003 -59.64 6.29 -19.11
CA GLU A 1003 -60.63 5.33 -18.59
C GLU A 1003 -60.69 4.06 -19.45
N ASN A 1004 -60.55 4.21 -20.77
CA ASN A 1004 -60.45 3.11 -21.72
C ASN A 1004 -59.01 3.02 -22.24
N ARG A 1005 -58.35 1.88 -22.07
CA ARG A 1005 -56.94 1.70 -22.46
C ARG A 1005 -56.50 0.24 -22.49
N MET A 1006 -55.40 -0.01 -23.20
CA MET A 1006 -54.61 -1.21 -22.99
C MET A 1006 -53.80 -1.10 -21.69
N VAL A 1007 -53.65 -2.24 -21.00
CA VAL A 1007 -52.89 -2.37 -19.75
C VAL A 1007 -51.89 -3.51 -19.93
N GLY A 1008 -50.62 -3.20 -19.72
CA GLY A 1008 -49.55 -4.19 -19.74
C GLY A 1008 -49.41 -4.90 -18.40
N ALA A 1009 -49.35 -6.23 -18.42
CA ALA A 1009 -49.01 -7.07 -17.29
C ALA A 1009 -47.56 -7.53 -17.44
N VAL A 1010 -46.66 -7.06 -16.57
CA VAL A 1010 -45.25 -7.50 -16.59
C VAL A 1010 -44.98 -8.64 -15.61
N GLU A 1011 -45.96 -9.04 -14.81
CA GLU A 1011 -46.01 -10.23 -13.93
C GLU A 1011 -47.38 -10.91 -14.05
N ASP A 1012 -47.53 -12.13 -13.51
CA ASP A 1012 -48.84 -12.79 -13.45
C ASP A 1012 -49.75 -12.00 -12.50
N VAL A 1013 -50.85 -11.46 -13.03
CA VAL A 1013 -51.77 -10.59 -12.30
C VAL A 1013 -53.14 -11.24 -12.23
N THR A 1014 -53.70 -11.37 -11.04
CA THR A 1014 -55.12 -11.78 -10.91
C THR A 1014 -56.00 -10.58 -11.20
N ILE A 1015 -56.80 -10.67 -12.26
CA ILE A 1015 -57.71 -9.60 -12.66
C ILE A 1015 -58.86 -9.53 -11.64
N GLN A 1016 -59.01 -8.36 -11.04
CA GLN A 1016 -60.13 -8.00 -10.19
C GLN A 1016 -60.83 -6.81 -10.84
N ASN A 1017 -62.10 -6.97 -11.21
CA ASN A 1017 -62.81 -5.92 -11.92
C ASN A 1017 -63.05 -4.71 -10.99
N GLU A 1018 -62.45 -3.57 -11.29
CA GLU A 1018 -62.74 -2.30 -10.61
C GLU A 1018 -64.20 -1.86 -10.81
N SER A 1019 -64.81 -1.26 -9.79
CA SER A 1019 -66.18 -0.75 -9.85
C SER A 1019 -66.32 0.30 -10.98
N GLY A 1020 -67.21 0.03 -11.93
CA GLY A 1020 -67.42 0.90 -13.08
C GLY A 1020 -66.56 0.57 -14.30
N PHE A 1021 -65.75 -0.50 -14.26
CA PHE A 1021 -64.93 -0.97 -15.39
C PHE A 1021 -65.14 -2.46 -15.67
N GLN A 1022 -64.73 -2.87 -16.87
CA GLN A 1022 -64.70 -4.26 -17.32
C GLN A 1022 -63.43 -4.53 -18.13
N TYR A 1023 -62.85 -5.71 -17.93
CA TYR A 1023 -61.57 -6.09 -18.52
C TYR A 1023 -61.75 -7.13 -19.61
N TYR A 1024 -60.93 -7.06 -20.66
CA TYR A 1024 -61.01 -7.89 -21.85
C TYR A 1024 -59.63 -8.38 -22.29
N ALA A 1025 -59.53 -9.62 -22.73
CA ALA A 1025 -58.32 -10.18 -23.32
C ALA A 1025 -58.57 -10.51 -24.78
N PHE A 1026 -57.54 -10.38 -25.61
CA PHE A 1026 -57.63 -10.79 -26.99
C PHE A 1026 -57.78 -12.31 -27.08
N SER A 1027 -58.89 -12.79 -27.65
CA SER A 1027 -59.08 -14.22 -27.92
C SER A 1027 -58.76 -14.56 -29.36
N LYS A 1028 -57.68 -15.31 -29.56
CA LYS A 1028 -57.31 -15.87 -30.87
C LYS A 1028 -58.46 -16.67 -31.49
N LYS A 1029 -59.21 -17.42 -30.68
CA LYS A 1029 -60.32 -18.26 -31.12
C LYS A 1029 -61.46 -17.44 -31.74
N TYR A 1030 -61.73 -16.25 -31.19
CA TYR A 1030 -62.87 -15.42 -31.60
C TYR A 1030 -62.45 -14.20 -32.45
N GLY A 1031 -61.16 -13.94 -32.61
CA GLY A 1031 -60.65 -12.78 -33.37
C GLY A 1031 -61.02 -11.42 -32.76
N LYS A 1032 -61.33 -11.39 -31.47
CA LYS A 1032 -61.85 -10.19 -30.79
C LYS A 1032 -61.47 -10.18 -29.31
N PHE A 1033 -61.62 -9.03 -28.67
CA PHE A 1033 -61.51 -8.90 -27.23
C PHE A 1033 -62.74 -9.50 -26.56
N VAL A 1034 -62.51 -10.48 -25.69
CA VAL A 1034 -63.57 -11.14 -24.91
C VAL A 1034 -63.41 -10.78 -23.44
N LYS A 1035 -64.55 -10.68 -22.76
CA LYS A 1035 -64.62 -10.37 -21.34
C LYS A 1035 -63.76 -11.35 -20.54
N ILE A 1036 -62.90 -10.82 -19.67
CA ILE A 1036 -62.16 -11.62 -18.68
C ILE A 1036 -63.09 -11.81 -17.48
N ASN A 1037 -63.22 -13.06 -17.03
CA ASN A 1037 -63.95 -13.34 -15.80
C ASN A 1037 -63.19 -12.79 -14.60
N ASP A 1038 -63.94 -12.30 -13.62
CA ASP A 1038 -63.38 -11.83 -12.37
C ASP A 1038 -62.61 -12.97 -11.66
N GLY A 1039 -61.42 -12.68 -11.13
CA GLY A 1039 -60.56 -13.67 -10.47
C GLY A 1039 -59.66 -14.51 -11.38
N VAL A 1040 -59.61 -14.28 -12.70
CA VAL A 1040 -58.69 -15.00 -13.60
C VAL A 1040 -57.27 -14.45 -13.49
N THR A 1041 -56.27 -15.33 -13.37
CA THR A 1041 -54.85 -14.98 -13.47
C THR A 1041 -54.45 -14.73 -14.92
N PHE A 1042 -54.04 -13.50 -15.21
CA PHE A 1042 -53.55 -13.05 -16.50
C PHE A 1042 -52.01 -13.16 -16.53
N PRO A 1043 -51.42 -13.73 -17.60
CA PRO A 1043 -50.00 -14.04 -17.65
C PRO A 1043 -49.07 -12.81 -17.79
N TYR A 1044 -47.85 -12.92 -17.27
CA TYR A 1044 -46.77 -11.95 -17.43
C TYR A 1044 -46.37 -11.72 -18.90
N PHE A 1045 -45.82 -10.52 -19.17
CA PHE A 1045 -45.45 -9.99 -20.48
C PHE A 1045 -46.56 -10.02 -21.55
N LYS A 1046 -47.81 -10.02 -21.12
CA LYS A 1046 -49.00 -9.88 -21.97
C LYS A 1046 -49.75 -8.59 -21.65
N ALA A 1047 -50.69 -8.22 -22.51
CA ALA A 1047 -51.53 -7.06 -22.25
C ALA A 1047 -53.03 -7.39 -22.38
N TYR A 1048 -53.83 -6.73 -21.56
CA TYR A 1048 -55.28 -6.81 -21.58
C TYR A 1048 -55.87 -5.40 -21.73
N PHE A 1049 -57.16 -5.31 -21.94
CA PHE A 1049 -57.86 -4.07 -22.18
C PHE A 1049 -58.78 -3.73 -21.01
N CYS A 1050 -58.76 -2.49 -20.55
CA CYS A 1050 -59.70 -1.94 -19.56
C CYS A 1050 -60.69 -1.01 -20.27
N LEU A 1051 -61.98 -1.25 -20.10
CA LEU A 1051 -63.08 -0.48 -20.68
C LEU A 1051 -64.03 -0.02 -19.56
N LYS A 1052 -64.41 1.25 -19.55
CA LYS A 1052 -65.43 1.77 -18.63
C LYS A 1052 -66.80 1.15 -18.93
N ASN A 1053 -67.64 0.99 -17.91
CA ASN A 1053 -68.99 0.50 -18.10
C ASN A 1053 -69.89 1.62 -18.66
N SER A 1054 -70.68 1.30 -19.69
CA SER A 1054 -71.74 2.17 -20.20
C SER A 1054 -73.05 1.95 -19.44
N SER A 1055 -73.84 3.01 -19.26
CA SER A 1055 -75.17 2.96 -18.64
C SER A 1055 -76.23 2.24 -19.48
N THR A 1056 -75.95 1.97 -20.77
CA THR A 1056 -76.93 1.40 -21.72
C THR A 1056 -76.74 -0.09 -22.04
N SER A 1057 -75.58 -0.70 -21.78
CA SER A 1057 -75.31 -2.15 -21.68
C SER A 1057 -73.78 -2.41 -21.60
N PRO A 1058 -73.26 -3.34 -20.79
CA PRO A 1058 -71.85 -3.74 -20.84
C PRO A 1058 -71.57 -4.56 -22.12
N ALA A 1059 -70.53 -4.19 -22.88
CA ALA A 1059 -70.13 -4.94 -24.08
C ALA A 1059 -69.82 -6.41 -23.72
N LYS A 1060 -70.40 -7.38 -24.42
CA LYS A 1060 -70.07 -8.82 -24.23
C LYS A 1060 -68.67 -9.18 -24.80
N GLY A 1061 -68.01 -8.21 -25.45
CA GLY A 1061 -66.75 -8.31 -26.19
C GLY A 1061 -66.81 -7.42 -27.43
N PHE A 1062 -65.67 -6.97 -27.95
CA PHE A 1062 -65.59 -6.04 -29.09
C PHE A 1062 -64.45 -6.43 -30.04
N SER A 1063 -64.61 -6.11 -31.33
CA SER A 1063 -63.58 -6.33 -32.34
C SER A 1063 -62.65 -5.13 -32.46
N ILE A 1064 -61.44 -5.34 -32.98
CA ILE A 1064 -60.53 -4.24 -33.30
C ILE A 1064 -60.64 -3.92 -34.79
N VAL A 1065 -60.70 -2.64 -35.11
CA VAL A 1065 -60.48 -2.13 -36.47
C VAL A 1065 -59.19 -1.34 -36.46
N TYR A 1066 -58.35 -1.52 -37.45
CA TYR A 1066 -57.13 -0.71 -37.57
C TYR A 1066 -57.44 0.52 -38.41
N ASP A 1067 -56.84 1.66 -38.07
CA ASP A 1067 -57.00 2.96 -38.73
C ASP A 1067 -56.93 2.96 -40.27
N GLU A 1068 -56.17 2.03 -40.87
CA GLU A 1068 -56.09 1.83 -42.32
C GLU A 1068 -57.26 1.03 -42.95
N GLU A 1069 -58.25 0.56 -42.17
CA GLU A 1069 -59.32 -0.34 -42.60
C GLU A 1069 -60.72 0.13 -42.11
N ASP A 1070 -61.76 0.01 -42.95
CA ASP A 1070 -63.16 0.32 -42.59
C ASP A 1070 -63.99 -0.92 -42.21
N VAL A 1071 -63.34 -2.08 -42.15
CA VAL A 1071 -63.95 -3.38 -41.85
C VAL A 1071 -63.22 -4.00 -40.65
N PRO A 1072 -63.91 -4.60 -39.66
CA PRO A 1072 -63.26 -5.27 -38.55
C PRO A 1072 -62.18 -6.23 -39.03
N ALA A 1073 -60.95 -6.01 -38.54
CA ALA A 1073 -59.79 -6.74 -39.00
C ALA A 1073 -59.85 -8.19 -38.54
N GLY A 1074 -60.39 -9.03 -39.42
CA GLY A 1074 -60.53 -10.46 -39.20
C GLY A 1074 -61.86 -10.86 -38.58
N ILE A 1075 -62.92 -10.83 -39.39
CA ILE A 1075 -63.68 -12.07 -39.60
C ILE A 1075 -64.00 -12.20 -41.11
N ASP A 1076 -63.04 -12.70 -41.88
CA ASP A 1076 -63.36 -13.57 -43.01
C ASP A 1076 -63.06 -14.99 -42.53
N GLY A 1077 -64.12 -15.73 -42.17
CA GLY A 1077 -64.05 -17.15 -41.74
C GLY A 1077 -64.58 -17.52 -40.34
N ILE A 1078 -65.23 -16.63 -39.57
CA ILE A 1078 -65.99 -16.99 -38.35
C ILE A 1078 -67.47 -16.69 -38.60
N THR A 1079 -68.24 -17.72 -38.92
CA THR A 1079 -69.67 -17.62 -39.23
C THR A 1079 -70.59 -17.42 -38.02
N ASP A 1080 -70.06 -17.21 -36.81
CA ASP A 1080 -70.86 -17.16 -35.59
C ASP A 1080 -70.65 -15.86 -34.80
N PHE A 1081 -71.24 -14.78 -35.32
CA PHE A 1081 -71.76 -13.74 -34.43
C PHE A 1081 -72.99 -14.30 -33.72
N GLY A 1082 -72.78 -14.83 -32.50
CA GLY A 1082 -73.85 -15.02 -31.52
C GLY A 1082 -75.09 -15.76 -32.01
N LYS A 1083 -75.03 -17.09 -32.03
CA LYS A 1083 -76.23 -17.94 -31.92
C LYS A 1083 -76.19 -18.91 -30.75
N ASP A 1084 -75.35 -18.70 -29.76
CA ASP A 1084 -75.53 -19.36 -28.47
C ASP A 1084 -76.38 -18.45 -27.57
N ASN A 1085 -77.70 -18.53 -27.74
CA ASN A 1085 -78.65 -18.02 -26.76
C ASN A 1085 -78.87 -19.15 -25.75
N ASP A 1086 -78.36 -19.01 -24.52
CA ASP A 1086 -78.56 -20.01 -23.46
C ASP A 1086 -80.05 -20.25 -23.13
N ASN A 1087 -80.93 -19.33 -23.57
CA ASN A 1087 -82.39 -19.47 -23.47
C ASN A 1087 -83.05 -20.05 -24.72
N ALA A 1088 -82.28 -20.53 -25.71
CA ALA A 1088 -82.88 -21.18 -26.88
C ALA A 1088 -83.58 -22.49 -26.46
N PRO A 1089 -84.75 -22.79 -27.04
CA PRO A 1089 -85.44 -24.02 -26.70
C PRO A 1089 -84.60 -25.24 -27.07
N TYR A 1090 -84.64 -26.28 -26.22
CA TYR A 1090 -84.12 -27.58 -26.61
C TYR A 1090 -85.15 -28.25 -27.52
N TYR A 1091 -84.69 -28.98 -28.53
CA TYR A 1091 -85.55 -29.83 -29.34
C TYR A 1091 -85.11 -31.27 -29.17
N ASN A 1092 -86.04 -32.21 -29.01
CA ASN A 1092 -85.67 -33.62 -29.13
C ASN A 1092 -85.35 -33.96 -30.61
N LEU A 1093 -84.83 -35.16 -30.88
CA LEU A 1093 -84.43 -35.55 -32.24
C LEU A 1093 -85.59 -35.64 -33.25
N ASN A 1094 -86.84 -35.55 -32.78
CA ASN A 1094 -88.03 -35.48 -33.63
C ASN A 1094 -88.47 -34.03 -33.90
N GLY A 1095 -87.69 -33.03 -33.47
CA GLY A 1095 -87.95 -31.62 -33.75
C GLY A 1095 -89.01 -30.97 -32.84
N VAL A 1096 -89.36 -31.60 -31.71
CA VAL A 1096 -90.33 -31.04 -30.74
C VAL A 1096 -89.60 -30.26 -29.65
N GLN A 1097 -90.09 -29.06 -29.37
CA GLN A 1097 -89.56 -28.17 -28.34
C GLN A 1097 -89.75 -28.75 -26.93
N VAL A 1098 -88.69 -28.73 -26.12
CA VAL A 1098 -88.60 -29.24 -24.75
C VAL A 1098 -88.08 -28.12 -23.86
N SER A 1099 -88.88 -27.73 -22.89
CA SER A 1099 -88.60 -26.57 -22.02
C SER A 1099 -87.68 -26.89 -20.84
N LYS A 1100 -87.55 -28.17 -20.43
CA LYS A 1100 -86.64 -28.63 -19.37
C LYS A 1100 -86.07 -30.02 -19.70
N PRO A 1101 -84.98 -30.11 -20.47
CA PRO A 1101 -84.36 -31.39 -20.80
C PRO A 1101 -83.68 -31.99 -19.55
N THR A 1102 -83.92 -33.27 -19.27
CA THR A 1102 -83.43 -33.94 -18.06
C THR A 1102 -82.31 -34.95 -18.34
N LYS A 1103 -82.45 -35.78 -19.38
CA LYS A 1103 -81.39 -36.72 -19.82
C LYS A 1103 -81.67 -37.21 -21.25
N GLY A 1104 -80.70 -37.11 -22.14
CA GLY A 1104 -80.82 -37.53 -23.53
C GLY A 1104 -80.10 -36.62 -24.52
N VAL A 1105 -80.28 -36.91 -25.82
CA VAL A 1105 -79.67 -36.14 -26.90
C VAL A 1105 -80.68 -35.17 -27.48
N TYR A 1106 -80.35 -33.89 -27.44
CA TYR A 1106 -81.20 -32.80 -27.89
C TYR A 1106 -80.48 -31.96 -28.97
N ILE A 1107 -81.24 -31.16 -29.69
CA ILE A 1107 -80.73 -30.10 -30.55
C ILE A 1107 -80.95 -28.78 -29.82
N HIS A 1108 -79.87 -28.07 -29.52
CA HIS A 1108 -79.90 -26.75 -28.89
C HIS A 1108 -78.92 -25.85 -29.66
N ASN A 1109 -79.38 -24.67 -30.06
CA ASN A 1109 -78.65 -23.76 -30.96
C ASN A 1109 -78.13 -24.44 -32.24
N GLY A 1110 -78.94 -25.34 -32.82
CA GLY A 1110 -78.60 -26.06 -34.05
C GLY A 1110 -77.50 -27.12 -33.90
N LYS A 1111 -77.03 -27.39 -32.68
CA LYS A 1111 -76.01 -28.40 -32.37
C LYS A 1111 -76.61 -29.55 -31.57
N LYS A 1112 -76.06 -30.75 -31.77
CA LYS A 1112 -76.44 -31.95 -31.01
C LYS A 1112 -75.78 -31.87 -29.63
N VAL A 1113 -76.59 -31.77 -28.58
CA VAL A 1113 -76.16 -31.62 -27.18
C VAL A 1113 -76.64 -32.83 -26.39
N ILE A 1114 -75.76 -33.42 -25.58
CA ILE A 1114 -76.10 -34.56 -24.72
C ILE A 1114 -76.24 -34.05 -23.29
N ILE A 1115 -77.46 -34.12 -22.76
CA ILE A 1115 -77.75 -33.88 -21.34
C ILE A 1115 -77.58 -35.24 -20.65
N LYS A 1116 -76.59 -35.36 -19.76
CA LYS A 1116 -76.20 -36.63 -19.13
C LYS A 1116 -77.00 -36.96 -17.88
#